data_AF-A0A8R1HGG4-F1
#
_entry.id   AF-A0A8R1HGG4-F1
#
_cell.length_a   1.000
_cell.length_b   1.000
_cell.length_c   1.000
_cell.angle_alpha   90.00
_cell.angle_beta   90.00
_cell.angle_gamma   90.00
#
_symmetry.space_group_name_H-M   'P 1'
#
loop_
_entity.id
_entity.type
_entity.pdbx_description
1 polymer ?
#
loop_
_entity_poly.entity_id
_entity_poly.type
_entity_poly.pdbx_seq_one_letter_code
_entity_poly.pdbx_strand_id
1 'polypeptide(L)'
;MRYVLCSESHGVLAFYRTSLRLHSDFLSILTNPRIEDILLEVPIEHEHPHRHRRGIIVNKSNKPVAEKFAPLRIHLHYDKSIQNLTTELQIFVNTTLLPEAVGYWENALRVRPMKGPIRLRRKCMSSFYYYKQGMRNVACDKACRELTTCGEADIPADHLLDCLACNNTDDCQTTGNMGVGVNDSDFILYVTAHNSKRCEGPDTLSYAAHCQQEVDFDRPIAGNVNLCPSALSVHNHDYEILTSTVKHEILHALGFSVGLYAFFRDKEGKPRTKRNRYGRPTSLNKQKGYYDWDSNTITTVLREDWWTGDGKVVHPIHMMVTPKVREEARRHFGCDKLEGAELENQGGEGTYLTHWEKRAYENEAMTGTHTQNPVYSRLTLAFLEDTGWYQPNYEVAEDLNWGKQLGCDFAMKSCGEWIHEKKILGQDTFPYCSDIKHDGTKSMAITRCTAQRDSLALCNLVPFKKELPQQYRNFISLPGVNPVGAKYYGGSVEMADYCPFLQEFEWKLIDRKTHKDSRCELEGNGKEGEDILEVYGQNSRCFEFPKPWTERKCGRIRVLSHYMAGCYEYQCTNGTLYVGSYNATDMYPCYAPNQKIHVKKIVDGWLREGSIICPKCEDYCGENCGPPITIPDYIGDPEIDEPCGSFVPFSIFMIFLYFTIFLYMS
;
A
#
# COMPACT_ATOMS: atom_id res chain seq x y z
N MET A 1 4.75 28.90 -54.13
CA MET A 1 4.81 27.60 -54.83
C MET A 1 5.80 26.70 -54.08
N ARG A 2 5.28 25.56 -53.60
CA ARG A 2 5.94 24.29 -53.22
C ARG A 2 7.28 24.29 -52.48
N TYR A 3 7.18 24.02 -51.18
CA TYR A 3 8.08 23.16 -50.42
C TYR A 3 8.20 21.75 -51.05
N VAL A 4 9.40 21.18 -51.10
CA VAL A 4 9.65 19.74 -51.23
C VAL A 4 10.84 19.35 -50.32
N LEU A 5 10.62 18.24 -49.61
CA LEU A 5 11.40 17.59 -48.56
C LEU A 5 12.62 16.80 -49.04
N CYS A 6 13.59 16.60 -48.15
CA CYS A 6 14.25 15.32 -47.83
C CYS A 6 14.84 15.48 -46.39
N SER A 7 14.26 14.88 -45.35
CA SER A 7 14.33 13.46 -44.94
C SER A 7 15.71 13.07 -44.40
N GLU A 8 15.89 13.16 -43.08
CA GLU A 8 16.50 12.12 -42.20
C GLU A 8 16.65 12.66 -40.76
N SER A 9 16.49 11.77 -39.76
CA SER A 9 16.52 11.99 -38.30
C SER A 9 15.20 12.36 -37.57
N HIS A 10 14.12 11.64 -37.88
CA HIS A 10 13.04 11.42 -36.91
C HIS A 10 13.44 10.27 -35.97
N GLY A 11 13.90 10.57 -34.76
CA GLY A 11 14.27 9.50 -33.80
C GLY A 11 14.39 9.88 -32.31
N VAL A 12 14.65 11.14 -31.92
CA VAL A 12 15.04 11.42 -30.50
C VAL A 12 14.28 12.59 -29.86
N LEU A 13 13.22 13.10 -30.48
CA LEU A 13 12.37 14.16 -29.90
C LEU A 13 11.08 13.65 -29.22
N ALA A 14 10.89 12.33 -29.13
CA ALA A 14 9.68 11.73 -28.52
C ALA A 14 9.75 11.57 -26.99
N PHE A 15 10.88 11.89 -26.33
CA PHE A 15 11.07 11.65 -24.89
C PHE A 15 10.47 12.70 -23.95
N TYR A 16 10.09 13.88 -24.43
CA TYR A 16 9.53 14.94 -23.56
C TYR A 16 8.01 14.87 -23.40
N ARG A 17 7.38 13.75 -23.78
CA ARG A 17 5.94 13.48 -23.61
C ARG A 17 5.62 12.17 -22.89
N THR A 18 6.60 11.50 -22.30
CA THR A 18 6.34 10.40 -21.36
C THR A 18 5.86 10.98 -20.03
N SER A 19 4.54 11.09 -19.88
CA SER A 19 3.94 11.43 -18.61
C SER A 19 4.23 10.30 -17.61
N LEU A 20 5.14 10.49 -16.66
CA LEU A 20 5.34 9.51 -15.57
C LEU A 20 4.06 9.46 -14.72
N ARG A 21 3.47 8.28 -14.53
CA ARG A 21 2.32 8.10 -13.64
C ARG A 21 2.86 7.72 -12.26
N LEU A 22 2.63 8.56 -11.27
CA LEU A 22 2.67 8.12 -9.88
C LEU A 22 1.30 7.51 -9.63
N HIS A 23 1.23 6.22 -9.31
CA HIS A 23 -0.01 5.62 -8.84
C HIS A 23 -0.23 6.15 -7.41
N SER A 24 -1.24 6.98 -7.25
CA SER A 24 -1.85 7.25 -5.94
C SER A 24 -3.34 7.06 -6.16
N ASP A 25 -3.68 5.80 -6.39
CA ASP A 25 -5.03 5.38 -6.71
C ASP A 25 -5.76 5.21 -5.37
N PHE A 26 -6.94 5.83 -5.24
CA PHE A 26 -7.76 5.74 -4.04
C PHE A 26 -8.17 4.28 -3.81
N LEU A 27 -7.81 3.71 -2.65
CA LEU A 27 -8.01 2.27 -2.41
C LEU A 27 -9.49 1.91 -2.37
N SER A 28 -10.28 2.73 -1.70
CA SER A 28 -11.65 2.36 -1.42
C SER A 28 -12.49 3.60 -1.19
N ILE A 29 -13.60 3.70 -1.93
CA ILE A 29 -14.78 4.42 -1.45
C ILE A 29 -15.48 3.45 -0.51
N LEU A 30 -14.86 3.12 0.62
CA LEU A 30 -15.55 2.40 1.66
C LEU A 30 -16.74 3.28 2.07
N THR A 31 -17.95 2.74 2.09
CA THR A 31 -19.02 3.39 2.83
C THR A 31 -19.33 2.40 3.93
N ASN A 32 -18.94 2.78 5.15
CA ASN A 32 -19.15 1.93 6.31
C ASN A 32 -20.62 1.50 6.32
N PRO A 33 -20.91 0.18 6.43
CA PRO A 33 -22.28 -0.27 6.47
C PRO A 33 -22.96 0.43 7.63
N ARG A 34 -24.11 1.06 7.37
CA ARG A 34 -24.88 1.70 8.43
C ARG A 34 -25.31 0.62 9.41
N ILE A 35 -25.44 0.94 10.69
CA ILE A 35 -25.81 -0.05 11.71
C ILE A 35 -27.13 -0.77 11.43
N GLU A 36 -28.03 -0.14 10.67
CA GLU A 36 -29.29 -0.71 10.23
C GLU A 36 -29.15 -1.77 9.14
N ASP A 37 -28.03 -1.77 8.42
CA ASP A 37 -27.68 -2.75 7.39
C ASP A 37 -26.92 -3.95 7.98
N ILE A 38 -26.36 -3.81 9.21
CA ILE A 38 -25.63 -4.84 9.94
C ILE A 38 -26.59 -5.63 10.85
N LEU A 39 -26.56 -6.96 10.75
CA LEU A 39 -27.30 -7.83 11.67
C LEU A 39 -26.39 -8.38 12.77
N LEU A 40 -26.66 -7.95 14.00
CA LEU A 40 -25.96 -8.39 15.19
C LEU A 40 -26.61 -9.64 15.79
N GLU A 41 -25.87 -10.28 16.70
CA GLU A 41 -26.37 -11.38 17.55
C GLU A 41 -26.82 -12.60 16.74
N VAL A 42 -26.01 -13.01 15.76
CA VAL A 42 -26.23 -14.28 15.07
C VAL A 42 -25.97 -15.43 16.05
N PRO A 43 -26.94 -16.32 16.26
CA PRO A 43 -26.79 -17.47 17.15
C PRO A 43 -25.71 -18.43 16.66
N ILE A 44 -24.96 -19.01 17.60
CA ILE A 44 -23.97 -20.06 17.33
C ILE A 44 -24.49 -21.39 17.90
N GLU A 45 -24.34 -22.47 17.13
CA GLU A 45 -24.61 -23.81 17.63
C GLU A 45 -23.48 -24.30 18.53
N HIS A 46 -23.82 -24.67 19.77
CA HIS A 46 -22.89 -25.26 20.74
C HIS A 46 -23.37 -26.65 21.16
N GLU A 47 -22.46 -27.62 21.26
CA GLU A 47 -22.72 -28.94 21.85
C GLU A 47 -23.10 -28.85 23.34
N HIS A 48 -22.73 -27.77 24.03
CA HIS A 48 -23.11 -27.52 25.42
C HIS A 48 -23.55 -26.06 25.63
N PRO A 49 -24.69 -25.81 26.29
CA PRO A 49 -25.10 -24.45 26.62
C PRO A 49 -24.12 -23.84 27.61
N HIS A 50 -23.30 -22.89 27.17
CA HIS A 50 -22.53 -22.07 28.10
C HIS A 50 -23.49 -21.32 29.04
N ARG A 51 -23.43 -21.71 30.30
CA ARG A 51 -24.27 -21.25 31.40
C ARG A 51 -23.80 -19.86 31.84
N HIS A 52 -24.19 -18.79 31.15
CA HIS A 52 -24.01 -17.44 31.69
C HIS A 52 -25.22 -16.53 31.48
N ARG A 53 -26.20 -16.69 32.36
CA ARG A 53 -27.16 -15.65 32.80
C ARG A 53 -27.82 -16.10 34.11
N ARG A 54 -27.08 -16.05 35.21
CA ARG A 54 -27.61 -15.99 36.59
C ARG A 54 -26.44 -15.86 37.56
N GLY A 55 -26.42 -14.80 38.35
CA GLY A 55 -25.65 -14.79 39.58
C GLY A 55 -26.17 -15.90 40.51
N ILE A 56 -25.25 -16.59 41.18
CA ILE A 56 -25.34 -17.26 42.52
C ILE A 56 -24.37 -18.45 42.56
N ILE A 57 -23.38 -18.33 43.46
CA ILE A 57 -22.45 -19.31 44.09
C ILE A 57 -21.48 -20.06 43.15
N VAL A 58 -20.22 -19.61 43.21
CA VAL A 58 -19.03 -20.27 42.66
C VAL A 58 -18.69 -21.51 43.49
N ASN A 59 -18.88 -22.70 42.93
CA ASN A 59 -18.07 -23.86 43.35
C ASN A 59 -16.74 -23.81 42.59
N LYS A 60 -15.66 -23.54 43.32
CA LYS A 60 -14.27 -23.60 42.84
C LYS A 60 -13.88 -25.06 42.58
N SER A 61 -14.06 -25.59 41.38
CA SER A 61 -13.37 -26.84 41.00
C SER A 61 -13.20 -27.16 39.52
N ASN A 62 -13.71 -26.37 38.57
CA ASN A 62 -13.41 -26.60 37.14
C ASN A 62 -12.64 -25.41 36.58
N LYS A 63 -11.33 -25.59 36.34
CA LYS A 63 -10.55 -24.72 35.46
C LYS A 63 -11.24 -24.74 34.08
N PRO A 64 -11.54 -23.59 33.45
CA PRO A 64 -12.03 -23.58 32.08
C PRO A 64 -10.96 -24.22 31.18
N VAL A 65 -11.35 -25.20 30.38
CA VAL A 65 -10.50 -25.72 29.30
C VAL A 65 -10.21 -24.55 28.38
N ALA A 66 -8.94 -24.21 28.17
CA ALA A 66 -8.54 -23.14 27.27
C ALA A 66 -9.10 -23.45 25.87
N GLU A 67 -9.99 -22.61 25.35
CA GLU A 67 -10.52 -22.76 24.00
C GLU A 67 -9.36 -22.68 23.00
N LYS A 68 -9.21 -23.74 22.21
CA LYS A 68 -8.09 -23.89 21.27
C LYS A 68 -8.42 -23.13 19.99
N PHE A 69 -7.59 -22.15 19.64
CA PHE A 69 -7.63 -21.50 18.34
C PHE A 69 -7.22 -22.48 17.23
N ALA A 70 -7.93 -22.44 16.11
CA ALA A 70 -7.69 -23.26 14.91
C ALA A 70 -7.56 -22.33 13.68
N PRO A 71 -6.95 -22.78 12.56
CA PRO A 71 -6.89 -21.98 11.33
C PRO A 71 -8.28 -21.47 10.92
N LEU A 72 -8.36 -20.20 10.51
CA LEU A 72 -9.58 -19.59 10.00
C LEU A 72 -10.03 -20.31 8.73
N ARG A 73 -11.34 -20.60 8.63
CA ARG A 73 -11.96 -21.18 7.42
C ARG A 73 -12.94 -20.18 6.82
N ILE A 74 -12.69 -19.75 5.58
CA ILE A 74 -13.51 -18.79 4.85
C ILE A 74 -14.26 -19.49 3.73
N HIS A 75 -15.59 -19.47 3.78
CA HIS A 75 -16.41 -19.94 2.66
C HIS A 75 -16.63 -18.83 1.64
N LEU A 76 -16.19 -19.07 0.41
CA LEU A 76 -16.49 -18.20 -0.74
C LEU A 76 -17.85 -18.57 -1.34
N HIS A 77 -18.79 -17.62 -1.31
CA HIS A 77 -20.09 -17.76 -1.97
C HIS A 77 -20.17 -16.80 -3.16
N TYR A 78 -20.14 -17.35 -4.37
CA TYR A 78 -20.17 -16.57 -5.61
C TYR A 78 -21.61 -16.25 -6.04
N ASP A 79 -21.91 -14.97 -6.17
CA ASP A 79 -23.18 -14.50 -6.72
C ASP A 79 -23.25 -14.71 -8.25
N LYS A 80 -24.47 -14.70 -8.79
CA LYS A 80 -24.74 -14.84 -10.24
C LYS A 80 -24.07 -13.74 -11.07
N SER A 81 -23.79 -12.57 -10.50
CA SER A 81 -23.04 -11.49 -11.17
C SER A 81 -21.68 -11.92 -11.68
N ILE A 82 -21.02 -12.88 -11.02
CA ILE A 82 -19.73 -13.42 -11.47
C ILE A 82 -19.88 -14.13 -12.82
N GLN A 83 -21.02 -14.79 -13.06
CA GLN A 83 -21.31 -15.46 -14.34
C GLN A 83 -21.51 -14.49 -15.51
N ASN A 84 -21.70 -13.20 -15.23
CA ASN A 84 -21.82 -12.16 -16.25
C ASN A 84 -20.45 -11.65 -16.75
N LEU A 85 -19.35 -12.02 -16.09
CA LEU A 85 -17.99 -11.70 -16.55
C LEU A 85 -17.62 -12.54 -17.78
N THR A 86 -16.54 -12.18 -18.48
CA THR A 86 -15.99 -13.04 -19.55
C THR A 86 -15.47 -14.36 -18.96
N THR A 87 -15.47 -15.44 -19.75
CA THR A 87 -15.00 -16.77 -19.27
C THR A 87 -13.58 -16.71 -18.68
N GLU A 88 -12.70 -15.92 -19.28
CA GLU A 88 -11.33 -15.71 -18.81
C GLU A 88 -11.30 -15.05 -17.42
N LEU A 89 -12.08 -13.97 -17.22
CA LEU A 89 -12.18 -13.31 -15.92
C LEU A 89 -12.87 -14.18 -14.87
N GLN A 90 -13.87 -14.98 -15.26
CA GLN A 90 -14.52 -15.92 -14.34
C GLN A 90 -13.53 -16.96 -13.82
N ILE A 91 -12.72 -17.55 -14.69
CA ILE A 91 -11.69 -18.51 -14.31
C ILE A 91 -10.70 -17.81 -13.38
N PHE A 92 -10.17 -16.66 -13.79
CA PHE A 92 -9.22 -15.89 -12.99
C PHE A 92 -9.73 -15.56 -11.58
N VAL A 93 -10.97 -15.07 -11.45
CA VAL A 93 -11.58 -14.75 -10.15
C VAL A 93 -11.74 -16.01 -9.29
N ASN A 94 -12.23 -17.10 -9.88
CA ASN A 94 -12.60 -18.31 -9.15
C ASN A 94 -11.41 -19.19 -8.76
N THR A 95 -10.35 -19.21 -9.57
CA THR A 95 -9.22 -20.14 -9.39
C THR A 95 -7.95 -19.47 -8.89
N THR A 96 -7.85 -18.15 -9.01
CA THR A 96 -6.59 -17.42 -8.79
C THR A 96 -6.77 -16.28 -7.79
N LEU A 97 -7.48 -15.21 -8.18
CA LEU A 97 -7.56 -13.96 -7.40
C LEU A 97 -8.13 -14.16 -5.99
N LEU A 98 -9.35 -14.72 -5.87
CA LEU A 98 -9.96 -14.89 -4.54
C LEU A 98 -9.34 -16.02 -3.72
N PRO A 99 -9.03 -17.20 -4.28
CA PRO A 99 -8.35 -18.24 -3.52
C PRO A 99 -7.00 -17.79 -2.95
N GLU A 100 -6.20 -17.01 -3.68
CA GLU A 100 -4.93 -16.49 -3.16
C GLU A 100 -5.15 -15.48 -2.03
N ALA A 101 -6.05 -14.51 -2.23
CA ALA A 101 -6.33 -13.49 -1.22
C ALA A 101 -6.94 -14.08 0.06
N VAL A 102 -7.87 -15.04 -0.06
CA VAL A 102 -8.44 -15.77 1.08
C VAL A 102 -7.41 -16.66 1.74
N GLY A 103 -6.63 -17.40 0.95
CA GLY A 103 -5.59 -18.31 1.47
C GLY A 103 -4.55 -17.59 2.31
N TYR A 104 -4.22 -16.33 1.97
CA TYR A 104 -3.39 -15.48 2.83
C TYR A 104 -4.00 -15.32 4.23
N TRP A 105 -5.28 -14.93 4.33
CA TRP A 105 -5.95 -14.71 5.61
C TRP A 105 -6.21 -16.00 6.41
N GLU A 106 -6.51 -17.11 5.74
CA GLU A 106 -6.63 -18.43 6.38
C GLU A 106 -5.30 -18.92 6.99
N ASN A 107 -4.17 -18.58 6.34
CA ASN A 107 -2.84 -18.85 6.86
C ASN A 107 -2.42 -17.85 7.97
N ALA A 108 -2.76 -16.58 7.79
CA ALA A 108 -2.41 -15.51 8.71
C ALA A 108 -3.20 -15.55 10.02
N LEU A 109 -4.41 -16.09 10.03
CA LEU A 109 -5.32 -15.98 11.18
C LEU A 109 -5.78 -17.33 11.69
N ARG A 110 -5.82 -17.44 13.02
CA ARG A 110 -6.51 -18.49 13.75
C ARG A 110 -7.71 -17.91 14.49
N VAL A 111 -8.77 -18.69 14.66
CA VAL A 111 -10.00 -18.30 15.36
C VAL A 111 -10.46 -19.38 16.33
N ARG A 112 -11.38 -19.02 17.22
CA ARG A 112 -12.23 -20.00 17.91
C ARG A 112 -13.20 -20.59 16.87
N PRO A 113 -13.08 -21.88 16.53
CA PRO A 113 -13.82 -22.45 15.41
C PRO A 113 -15.32 -22.55 15.71
N MET A 114 -16.13 -22.31 14.69
CA MET A 114 -17.56 -22.64 14.70
C MET A 114 -17.73 -24.17 14.78
N LYS A 115 -18.54 -24.62 15.75
CA LYS A 115 -18.81 -26.05 15.99
C LYS A 115 -19.94 -26.62 15.13
N GLY A 116 -20.78 -25.77 14.55
CA GLY A 116 -21.89 -26.16 13.68
C GLY A 116 -22.03 -25.22 12.48
N PRO A 117 -22.95 -25.53 11.55
CA PRO A 117 -23.21 -24.70 10.38
C PRO A 117 -23.54 -23.24 10.73
N ILE A 118 -22.92 -22.31 10.01
CA ILE A 118 -23.29 -20.89 10.10
C ILE A 118 -24.65 -20.71 9.43
N ARG A 119 -25.62 -20.18 10.19
CA ARG A 119 -26.91 -19.73 9.68
C ARG A 119 -27.12 -18.26 10.01
N LEU A 120 -27.29 -17.47 8.96
CA LEU A 120 -27.41 -16.02 9.06
C LEU A 120 -28.83 -15.59 9.37
N ARG A 121 -28.98 -14.45 10.04
CA ARG A 121 -30.30 -13.89 10.37
C ARG A 121 -30.92 -13.22 9.15
N ARG A 122 -32.25 -13.30 9.06
CA ARG A 122 -33.05 -12.55 8.09
C ARG A 122 -33.16 -11.08 8.49
N LYS A 123 -33.13 -10.17 7.51
CA LYS A 123 -33.42 -8.75 7.74
C LYS A 123 -34.89 -8.58 8.11
N CYS A 124 -35.20 -7.73 9.08
CA CYS A 124 -36.57 -7.42 9.46
C CYS A 124 -37.21 -6.40 8.50
N MET A 125 -38.54 -6.39 8.39
CA MET A 125 -39.24 -5.39 7.59
C MET A 125 -39.03 -3.98 8.16
N SER A 126 -39.09 -3.84 9.49
CA SER A 126 -38.78 -2.62 10.22
C SER A 126 -37.43 -2.72 10.93
N SER A 127 -36.89 -1.59 11.39
CA SER A 127 -35.66 -1.55 12.19
C SER A 127 -35.88 -1.92 13.67
N PHE A 128 -37.08 -2.38 14.04
CA PHE A 128 -37.45 -2.73 15.41
C PHE A 128 -37.30 -4.23 15.68
N TYR A 129 -36.85 -4.54 16.90
CA TYR A 129 -36.53 -5.90 17.33
C TYR A 129 -37.04 -6.15 18.75
N TYR A 130 -37.51 -7.38 19.00
CA TYR A 130 -37.93 -7.83 20.33
C TYR A 130 -36.87 -8.73 20.98
N TYR A 131 -36.66 -8.50 22.28
CA TYR A 131 -35.76 -9.28 23.13
C TYR A 131 -36.58 -10.05 24.16
N LYS A 132 -36.69 -11.37 24.01
CA LYS A 132 -37.38 -12.20 24.99
C LYS A 132 -36.38 -12.83 25.96
N GLN A 133 -36.65 -12.71 27.27
CA GLN A 133 -35.85 -13.39 28.29
C GLN A 133 -35.93 -14.91 28.07
N GLY A 134 -34.78 -15.54 27.82
CA GLY A 134 -34.66 -16.99 27.60
C GLY A 134 -34.60 -17.42 26.14
N MET A 135 -34.82 -16.53 25.17
CA MET A 135 -34.58 -16.82 23.75
C MET A 135 -33.12 -16.55 23.39
N ARG A 136 -32.52 -17.45 22.59
CA ARG A 136 -31.18 -17.27 22.00
C ARG A 136 -31.17 -16.28 20.83
N ASN A 137 -32.34 -16.02 20.23
CA ASN A 137 -32.48 -15.28 18.98
C ASN A 137 -33.26 -13.97 19.21
N VAL A 138 -32.86 -12.92 18.51
CA VAL A 138 -33.60 -11.65 18.44
C VAL A 138 -34.71 -11.79 17.40
N ALA A 139 -35.94 -11.41 17.78
CA ALA A 139 -37.11 -11.51 16.92
C ALA A 139 -37.39 -10.20 16.17
N CYS A 140 -37.85 -10.30 14.92
CA CYS A 140 -38.30 -9.16 14.13
C CYS A 140 -39.61 -8.59 14.65
N ASP A 141 -39.78 -7.27 14.57
CA ASP A 141 -41.11 -6.66 14.69
C ASP A 141 -41.97 -7.02 13.47
N LYS A 142 -43.12 -7.66 13.73
CA LYS A 142 -44.14 -8.11 12.77
C LYS A 142 -43.73 -9.19 11.78
N ALA A 143 -42.67 -8.97 10.99
CA ALA A 143 -42.26 -9.91 9.94
C ALA A 143 -40.79 -9.73 9.51
N CYS A 144 -40.22 -10.79 8.92
CA CYS A 144 -38.94 -10.74 8.22
C CYS A 144 -39.15 -10.38 6.75
N ARG A 145 -38.12 -9.82 6.12
CA ARG A 145 -38.07 -9.63 4.67
C ARG A 145 -37.91 -10.97 3.98
N GLU A 146 -38.53 -11.09 2.82
CA GLU A 146 -38.37 -12.24 1.93
C GLU A 146 -36.91 -12.37 1.46
N LEU A 147 -36.33 -11.24 1.03
CA LEU A 147 -34.94 -11.13 0.62
C LEU A 147 -34.06 -10.54 1.74
N THR A 148 -32.92 -11.19 1.98
CA THR A 148 -31.88 -10.71 2.89
C THR A 148 -30.59 -10.58 2.10
N THR A 149 -29.89 -9.45 2.26
CA THR A 149 -28.68 -9.14 1.49
C THR A 149 -27.46 -8.94 2.39
N CYS A 150 -26.29 -9.24 1.84
CA CYS A 150 -24.98 -8.90 2.38
C CYS A 150 -24.21 -8.10 1.33
N GLY A 151 -24.10 -6.79 1.54
CA GLY A 151 -23.69 -5.87 0.48
C GLY A 151 -24.65 -5.95 -0.72
N GLU A 152 -24.09 -6.23 -1.89
CA GLU A 152 -24.86 -6.39 -3.13
C GLU A 152 -25.30 -7.83 -3.41
N ALA A 153 -24.84 -8.80 -2.60
CA ALA A 153 -25.24 -10.20 -2.76
C ALA A 153 -26.55 -10.50 -2.04
N ASP A 154 -27.39 -11.29 -2.71
CA ASP A 154 -28.55 -11.94 -2.12
C ASP A 154 -28.10 -13.17 -1.31
N ILE A 155 -28.48 -13.24 -0.04
CA ILE A 155 -28.17 -14.39 0.81
C ILE A 155 -29.15 -15.54 0.48
N PRO A 156 -28.67 -16.72 0.07
CA PRO A 156 -29.54 -17.86 -0.22
C PRO A 156 -30.38 -18.27 0.98
N ALA A 157 -31.60 -18.74 0.73
CA ALA A 157 -32.48 -19.26 1.79
C ALA A 157 -31.82 -20.41 2.59
N ASP A 158 -30.98 -21.21 1.94
CA ASP A 158 -30.23 -22.30 2.57
C ASP A 158 -29.20 -21.83 3.61
N HIS A 159 -28.74 -20.57 3.53
CA HIS A 159 -27.82 -19.98 4.50
C HIS A 159 -28.54 -19.27 5.64
N LEU A 160 -29.87 -19.14 5.58
CA LEU A 160 -30.65 -18.32 6.52
C LEU A 160 -31.32 -19.16 7.61
N LEU A 161 -31.44 -18.56 8.79
CA LEU A 161 -32.34 -19.02 9.83
C LEU A 161 -33.82 -18.91 9.39
N ASP A 162 -34.67 -19.62 10.11
CA ASP A 162 -36.11 -19.39 10.08
C ASP A 162 -36.46 -17.96 10.53
N CYS A 163 -37.63 -17.48 10.12
CA CYS A 163 -38.09 -16.15 10.50
C CYS A 163 -38.78 -16.19 11.86
N LEU A 164 -38.12 -15.69 12.90
CA LEU A 164 -38.77 -15.40 14.19
C LEU A 164 -39.28 -13.96 14.19
N ALA A 165 -40.60 -13.77 14.21
CA ALA A 165 -41.24 -12.47 14.26
C ALA A 165 -42.27 -12.38 15.39
N CYS A 166 -42.41 -11.20 15.99
CA CYS A 166 -43.36 -10.96 17.06
C CYS A 166 -44.19 -9.71 16.81
N ASN A 167 -45.48 -9.77 17.17
CA ASN A 167 -46.36 -8.59 17.18
C ASN A 167 -46.20 -7.77 18.47
N ASN A 168 -45.90 -8.45 19.57
CA ASN A 168 -45.57 -7.88 20.86
C ASN A 168 -44.56 -8.79 21.57
N THR A 169 -44.13 -8.46 22.80
CA THR A 169 -43.10 -9.24 23.52
C THR A 169 -43.46 -10.70 23.80
N ASP A 170 -44.75 -11.05 23.81
CA ASP A 170 -45.23 -12.36 24.22
C ASP A 170 -45.76 -13.20 23.05
N ASP A 171 -46.29 -12.56 22.00
CA ASP A 171 -46.81 -13.16 20.77
C ASP A 171 -45.73 -13.19 19.66
N CYS A 172 -45.00 -14.30 19.62
CA CYS A 172 -43.94 -14.56 18.66
C CYS A 172 -44.24 -15.83 17.87
N GLN A 173 -44.04 -15.79 16.56
CA GLN A 173 -44.22 -16.92 15.66
C GLN A 173 -42.96 -17.14 14.83
N THR A 174 -42.61 -18.41 14.65
CA THR A 174 -41.57 -18.83 13.73
C THR A 174 -42.21 -19.24 12.42
N THR A 175 -41.78 -18.64 11.31
CA THR A 175 -42.28 -18.91 9.97
C THR A 175 -41.13 -19.20 9.00
N GLY A 176 -41.44 -19.91 7.91
CA GLY A 176 -40.44 -20.34 6.93
C GLY A 176 -39.61 -21.53 7.41
N ASN A 177 -38.80 -22.07 6.50
CA ASN A 177 -37.91 -23.19 6.80
C ASN A 177 -36.52 -22.65 7.17
N MET A 178 -35.93 -23.28 8.19
CA MET A 178 -34.52 -23.09 8.52
C MET A 178 -33.66 -23.73 7.43
N GLY A 179 -32.72 -22.96 6.87
CA GLY A 179 -31.77 -23.46 5.88
C GLY A 179 -30.79 -24.47 6.45
N VAL A 180 -30.09 -25.21 5.59
CA VAL A 180 -29.07 -26.18 6.03
C VAL A 180 -27.87 -25.51 6.70
N GLY A 181 -27.58 -24.26 6.36
CA GLY A 181 -26.42 -23.49 6.82
C GLY A 181 -25.13 -23.88 6.12
N VAL A 182 -24.07 -23.10 6.34
CA VAL A 182 -22.74 -23.34 5.76
C VAL A 182 -21.88 -24.10 6.77
N ASN A 183 -21.58 -25.37 6.46
CA ASN A 183 -20.74 -26.22 7.28
C ASN A 183 -19.25 -25.86 7.18
N ASP A 184 -18.46 -26.34 8.14
CA ASP A 184 -17.00 -26.29 8.14
C ASP A 184 -16.39 -24.91 7.88
N SER A 185 -17.07 -23.86 8.32
CA SER A 185 -16.71 -22.47 8.01
C SER A 185 -16.79 -21.61 9.28
N ASP A 186 -15.91 -20.62 9.36
CA ASP A 186 -15.88 -19.65 10.48
C ASP A 186 -16.26 -18.24 10.03
N PHE A 187 -16.24 -18.00 8.72
CA PHE A 187 -16.65 -16.77 8.05
C PHE A 187 -17.21 -17.09 6.66
N ILE A 188 -18.27 -16.39 6.23
CA ILE A 188 -18.82 -16.49 4.87
C ILE A 188 -18.54 -15.18 4.14
N LEU A 189 -17.85 -15.26 3.00
CA LEU A 189 -17.58 -14.11 2.14
C LEU A 189 -18.44 -14.21 0.87
N TYR A 190 -19.38 -13.29 0.73
CA TYR A 190 -20.23 -13.17 -0.47
C TYR A 190 -19.53 -12.34 -1.53
N VAL A 191 -19.37 -12.92 -2.72
CA VAL A 191 -18.58 -12.34 -3.81
C VAL A 191 -19.50 -11.89 -4.93
N THR A 192 -19.40 -10.61 -5.31
CA THR A 192 -20.17 -10.03 -6.42
C THR A 192 -19.25 -9.34 -7.44
N ALA A 193 -19.76 -9.16 -8.66
CA ALA A 193 -19.11 -8.36 -9.70
C ALA A 193 -20.10 -7.41 -10.38
N HIS A 194 -20.61 -6.46 -9.60
CA HIS A 194 -21.55 -5.45 -10.09
C HIS A 194 -20.84 -4.13 -10.37
N ASN A 195 -21.29 -3.46 -11.44
CA ASN A 195 -20.90 -2.08 -11.72
C ASN A 195 -21.78 -1.10 -10.92
N SER A 196 -21.53 -1.04 -9.62
CA SER A 196 -22.25 -0.18 -8.69
C SER A 196 -21.80 1.28 -8.79
N LYS A 197 -22.53 2.22 -8.16
CA LYS A 197 -22.06 3.61 -8.02
C LYS A 197 -20.69 3.74 -7.35
N ARG A 198 -20.32 2.76 -6.51
CA ARG A 198 -19.00 2.72 -5.86
C ARG A 198 -17.88 2.39 -6.86
N CYS A 199 -18.21 1.73 -7.96
CA CYS A 199 -17.28 1.46 -9.06
C CYS A 199 -17.16 2.62 -10.06
N GLU A 200 -17.97 3.68 -9.94
CA GLU A 200 -17.87 4.88 -10.78
C GLU A 200 -16.71 5.80 -10.35
N GLY A 201 -16.10 5.55 -9.18
CA GLY A 201 -14.87 6.22 -8.76
C GLY A 201 -13.73 5.89 -9.72
N PRO A 202 -12.91 6.87 -10.16
CA PRO A 202 -11.90 6.67 -11.20
C PRO A 202 -10.89 5.56 -10.88
N ASP A 203 -10.70 5.24 -9.59
CA ASP A 203 -9.64 4.36 -9.11
C ASP A 203 -10.15 3.23 -8.17
N THR A 204 -11.48 3.05 -8.03
CA THR A 204 -12.01 2.00 -7.15
C THR A 204 -11.98 0.63 -7.83
N LEU A 205 -11.12 -0.26 -7.33
CA LEU A 205 -10.93 -1.61 -7.87
C LEU A 205 -11.90 -2.62 -7.25
N SER A 206 -12.14 -2.50 -5.95
CA SER A 206 -13.05 -3.34 -5.18
C SER A 206 -13.52 -2.62 -3.92
N TYR A 207 -14.55 -3.16 -3.27
CA TYR A 207 -14.94 -2.74 -1.92
C TYR A 207 -15.54 -3.91 -1.15
N ALA A 208 -15.39 -3.90 0.17
CA ALA A 208 -15.93 -4.92 1.06
C ALA A 208 -16.45 -4.35 2.37
N ALA A 209 -17.28 -5.15 3.04
CA ALA A 209 -17.82 -4.83 4.34
C ALA A 209 -18.23 -6.10 5.10
N HIS A 210 -18.33 -6.00 6.42
CA HIS A 210 -19.00 -7.01 7.23
C HIS A 210 -20.52 -6.82 7.17
N CYS A 211 -21.26 -7.91 7.29
CA CYS A 211 -22.72 -7.92 7.23
C CYS A 211 -23.34 -8.43 8.52
N GLN A 212 -22.77 -9.47 9.14
CA GLN A 212 -23.32 -10.04 10.37
C GLN A 212 -22.24 -10.43 11.38
N GLN A 213 -22.59 -10.31 12.66
CA GLN A 213 -21.71 -10.61 13.81
C GLN A 213 -22.33 -11.69 14.71
N GLU A 214 -21.50 -12.58 15.24
CA GLU A 214 -21.94 -13.60 16.18
C GLU A 214 -22.34 -13.03 17.55
N VAL A 215 -23.14 -13.78 18.32
CA VAL A 215 -23.64 -13.35 19.62
C VAL A 215 -22.62 -13.46 20.77
N ASP A 216 -21.68 -14.40 20.71
CA ASP A 216 -20.84 -14.73 21.88
C ASP A 216 -19.66 -13.76 22.04
N PHE A 217 -18.89 -13.54 20.96
CA PHE A 217 -17.71 -12.68 20.99
C PHE A 217 -17.79 -11.45 20.08
N ASP A 218 -18.97 -11.15 19.52
CA ASP A 218 -19.18 -10.03 18.60
C ASP A 218 -18.35 -10.10 17.29
N ARG A 219 -17.74 -11.26 16.99
CA ARG A 219 -16.89 -11.45 15.82
C ARG A 219 -17.71 -11.38 14.52
N PRO A 220 -17.22 -10.70 13.46
CA PRO A 220 -17.77 -10.82 12.13
C PRO A 220 -17.75 -12.28 11.65
N ILE A 221 -18.87 -12.77 11.14
CA ILE A 221 -19.02 -14.14 10.61
C ILE A 221 -19.53 -14.16 9.17
N ALA A 222 -19.95 -13.01 8.65
CA ALA A 222 -20.29 -12.86 7.25
C ALA A 222 -19.93 -11.45 6.77
N GLY A 223 -19.44 -11.37 5.55
CA GLY A 223 -19.15 -10.13 4.85
C GLY A 223 -19.28 -10.29 3.35
N ASN A 224 -19.12 -9.19 2.62
CA ASN A 224 -19.16 -9.19 1.16
C ASN A 224 -17.90 -8.55 0.59
N VAL A 225 -17.56 -8.94 -0.63
CA VAL A 225 -16.59 -8.23 -1.50
C VAL A 225 -17.22 -8.08 -2.87
N ASN A 226 -17.19 -6.86 -3.41
CA ASN A 226 -17.58 -6.59 -4.79
C ASN A 226 -16.35 -6.23 -5.61
N LEU A 227 -16.16 -6.95 -6.71
CA LEU A 227 -15.12 -6.68 -7.70
C LEU A 227 -15.68 -5.78 -8.79
N CYS A 228 -15.07 -4.60 -9.02
CA CYS A 228 -15.55 -3.70 -10.06
C CYS A 228 -15.18 -4.27 -11.45
N PRO A 229 -16.16 -4.61 -12.32
CA PRO A 229 -15.86 -5.34 -13.56
C PRO A 229 -14.89 -4.62 -14.51
N SER A 230 -14.90 -3.28 -14.53
CA SER A 230 -14.01 -2.46 -15.36
C SER A 230 -12.56 -2.45 -14.89
N ALA A 231 -12.31 -2.83 -13.63
CA ALA A 231 -10.98 -2.86 -13.02
C ALA A 231 -10.32 -4.24 -13.10
N LEU A 232 -11.09 -5.29 -13.42
CA LEU A 232 -10.56 -6.65 -13.50
C LEU A 232 -9.69 -6.84 -14.74
N SER A 233 -8.51 -7.39 -14.53
CA SER A 233 -7.53 -7.69 -15.57
C SER A 233 -6.78 -8.97 -15.22
N VAL A 234 -6.50 -9.79 -16.23
CA VAL A 234 -5.70 -11.02 -16.10
C VAL A 234 -4.21 -10.78 -16.37
N HIS A 235 -3.81 -9.53 -16.59
CA HIS A 235 -2.41 -9.20 -16.82
C HIS A 235 -1.62 -9.33 -15.51
N ASN A 236 -0.43 -9.94 -15.60
CA ASN A 236 0.41 -10.22 -14.42
C ASN A 236 0.74 -8.97 -13.59
N HIS A 237 0.80 -7.79 -14.22
CA HIS A 237 1.06 -6.53 -13.52
C HIS A 237 -0.13 -6.11 -12.64
N ASP A 238 -1.33 -6.14 -13.21
CA ASP A 238 -2.56 -5.81 -12.49
C ASP A 238 -2.87 -6.87 -11.43
N TYR A 239 -2.37 -8.10 -11.61
CA TYR A 239 -2.57 -9.20 -10.68
C TYR A 239 -2.10 -8.89 -9.26
N GLU A 240 -0.87 -8.40 -9.10
CA GLU A 240 -0.28 -8.13 -7.78
C GLU A 240 -1.08 -7.05 -7.05
N ILE A 241 -1.42 -5.97 -7.76
CA ILE A 241 -2.23 -4.85 -7.24
C ILE A 241 -3.63 -5.34 -6.87
N LEU A 242 -4.32 -6.05 -7.77
CA LEU A 242 -5.67 -6.57 -7.55
C LEU A 242 -5.71 -7.56 -6.38
N THR A 243 -4.75 -8.49 -6.31
CA THR A 243 -4.68 -9.45 -5.19
C THR A 243 -4.45 -8.73 -3.87
N SER A 244 -3.54 -7.74 -3.83
CA SER A 244 -3.35 -6.94 -2.63
C SER A 244 -4.58 -6.12 -2.26
N THR A 245 -5.29 -5.56 -3.24
CA THR A 245 -6.56 -4.83 -3.04
C THR A 245 -7.62 -5.75 -2.44
N VAL A 246 -7.81 -6.94 -3.00
CA VAL A 246 -8.81 -7.89 -2.50
C VAL A 246 -8.45 -8.34 -1.09
N LYS A 247 -7.17 -8.59 -0.79
CA LYS A 247 -6.72 -8.87 0.59
C LYS A 247 -7.09 -7.74 1.54
N HIS A 248 -6.88 -6.48 1.14
CA HIS A 248 -7.22 -5.29 1.92
C HIS A 248 -8.72 -5.21 2.20
N GLU A 249 -9.54 -5.39 1.17
CA GLU A 249 -10.99 -5.38 1.30
C GLU A 249 -11.50 -6.50 2.20
N ILE A 250 -10.96 -7.72 2.07
CA ILE A 250 -11.30 -8.82 2.98
C ILE A 250 -11.00 -8.44 4.44
N LEU A 251 -9.91 -7.70 4.71
CA LEU A 251 -9.58 -7.25 6.06
C LEU A 251 -10.62 -6.25 6.63
N HIS A 252 -11.18 -5.36 5.82
CA HIS A 252 -12.33 -4.55 6.25
C HIS A 252 -13.52 -5.40 6.67
N ALA A 253 -13.81 -6.48 5.94
CA ALA A 253 -14.87 -7.42 6.28
C ALA A 253 -14.57 -8.28 7.52
N LEU A 254 -13.29 -8.56 7.80
CA LEU A 254 -12.84 -9.32 8.97
C LEU A 254 -12.75 -8.47 10.24
N GLY A 255 -12.47 -7.17 10.15
CA GLY A 255 -12.40 -6.36 11.37
C GLY A 255 -11.98 -4.91 11.26
N PHE A 256 -11.22 -4.53 10.21
CA PHE A 256 -10.69 -3.16 10.11
C PHE A 256 -11.76 -2.18 9.62
N SER A 257 -12.74 -1.90 10.47
CA SER A 257 -13.84 -1.00 10.13
C SER A 257 -14.29 -0.24 11.37
N VAL A 258 -14.59 1.05 11.20
CA VAL A 258 -15.09 1.91 12.29
C VAL A 258 -16.38 1.39 12.92
N GLY A 259 -17.20 0.66 12.14
CA GLY A 259 -18.42 0.00 12.62
C GLY A 259 -18.16 -1.10 13.67
N LEU A 260 -16.92 -1.59 13.74
CA LEU A 260 -16.53 -2.75 14.55
C LEU A 260 -15.71 -2.40 15.80
N TYR A 261 -15.13 -1.20 15.90
CA TYR A 261 -14.25 -0.83 17.02
C TYR A 261 -14.93 -0.88 18.39
N ALA A 262 -16.21 -0.51 18.45
CA ALA A 262 -16.98 -0.62 19.69
C ALA A 262 -17.14 -2.08 20.15
N PHE A 263 -16.99 -3.05 19.25
CA PHE A 263 -17.20 -4.47 19.52
C PHE A 263 -15.94 -5.22 19.96
N PHE A 264 -14.77 -4.58 19.93
CA PHE A 264 -13.52 -5.21 20.32
C PHE A 264 -13.52 -5.72 21.76
N ARG A 265 -12.71 -6.75 21.97
CA ARG A 265 -12.53 -7.43 23.25
C ARG A 265 -11.06 -7.40 23.65
N ASP A 266 -10.80 -7.46 24.95
CA ASP A 266 -9.45 -7.63 25.46
C ASP A 266 -8.98 -9.09 25.30
N LYS A 267 -7.72 -9.36 25.66
CA LYS A 267 -7.11 -10.70 25.57
C LYS A 267 -7.80 -11.74 26.46
N GLU A 268 -8.54 -11.29 27.49
CA GLU A 268 -9.38 -12.14 28.33
C GLU A 268 -10.78 -12.38 27.72
N GLY A 269 -11.09 -11.80 26.56
CA GLY A 269 -12.37 -11.92 25.87
C GLY A 269 -13.46 -11.00 26.42
N LYS A 270 -13.13 -10.07 27.32
CA LYS A 270 -14.08 -9.11 27.88
C LYS A 270 -14.24 -7.91 26.93
N PRO A 271 -15.46 -7.38 26.74
CA PRO A 271 -15.69 -6.18 25.94
C PRO A 271 -14.85 -4.98 26.42
N ARG A 272 -14.16 -4.32 25.48
CA ARG A 272 -13.41 -3.08 25.75
C ARG A 272 -14.35 -1.90 26.00
N THR A 273 -15.44 -1.86 25.25
CA THR A 273 -16.47 -0.82 25.34
C THR A 273 -17.60 -1.24 26.27
N LYS A 274 -18.04 -0.34 27.15
CA LYS A 274 -19.17 -0.55 28.07
C LYS A 274 -20.41 -1.09 27.36
N ARG A 275 -20.98 -2.16 27.93
CA ARG A 275 -22.19 -2.85 27.43
C ARG A 275 -23.43 -2.51 28.26
N ASN A 276 -24.58 -2.45 27.60
CA ASN A 276 -25.90 -2.33 28.23
C ASN A 276 -26.42 -3.70 28.71
N ARG A 277 -27.63 -3.75 29.30
CA ARG A 277 -28.26 -4.99 29.79
C ARG A 277 -28.49 -6.08 28.72
N TYR A 278 -28.46 -5.69 27.45
CA TYR A 278 -28.63 -6.57 26.29
C TYR A 278 -27.29 -7.01 25.69
N GLY A 279 -26.15 -6.61 26.27
CA GLY A 279 -24.83 -6.98 25.76
C GLY A 279 -24.31 -6.10 24.62
N ARG A 280 -25.00 -4.99 24.28
CA ARG A 280 -24.60 -4.07 23.21
C ARG A 280 -23.83 -2.86 23.71
N PRO A 281 -22.98 -2.23 22.87
CA PRO A 281 -22.38 -0.95 23.22
C PRO A 281 -23.44 0.08 23.61
N THR A 282 -23.12 0.94 24.58
CA THR A 282 -24.11 1.83 25.21
C THR A 282 -24.44 3.08 24.40
N SER A 283 -23.49 3.56 23.58
CA SER A 283 -23.64 4.79 22.80
C SER A 283 -23.70 4.48 21.31
N LEU A 284 -24.82 4.83 20.66
CA LEU A 284 -25.00 4.71 19.22
C LEU A 284 -24.99 6.10 18.59
N ASN A 285 -24.03 6.34 17.70
CA ASN A 285 -23.98 7.57 16.93
C ASN A 285 -24.94 7.47 15.74
N LYS A 286 -26.15 7.99 15.89
CA LYS A 286 -27.18 7.93 14.83
C LYS A 286 -26.80 8.70 13.55
N GLN A 287 -25.97 9.73 13.67
CA GLN A 287 -25.54 10.52 12.51
C GLN A 287 -24.52 9.75 11.67
N LYS A 288 -23.56 9.11 12.35
CA LYS A 288 -22.49 8.34 11.69
C LYS A 288 -22.84 6.87 11.43
N GLY A 289 -23.93 6.38 12.01
CA GLY A 289 -24.43 5.03 11.76
C GLY A 289 -23.61 3.90 12.39
N TYR A 290 -22.84 4.17 13.46
CA TYR A 290 -22.09 3.14 14.20
C TYR A 290 -22.07 3.41 15.72
N TYR A 291 -21.68 2.40 16.50
CA TYR A 291 -21.53 2.55 17.96
C TYR A 291 -20.23 3.25 18.32
N ASP A 292 -20.27 4.12 19.32
CA ASP A 292 -19.05 4.74 19.84
C ASP A 292 -18.25 3.72 20.67
N TRP A 293 -16.93 3.79 20.56
CA TRP A 293 -15.99 3.00 21.34
C TRP A 293 -15.56 3.74 22.61
N ASP A 294 -15.06 3.00 23.60
CA ASP A 294 -14.40 3.59 24.76
C ASP A 294 -12.96 4.04 24.41
N SER A 295 -12.42 5.00 25.18
CA SER A 295 -11.10 5.61 24.93
C SER A 295 -9.91 4.64 25.03
N ASN A 296 -10.13 3.42 25.53
CA ASN A 296 -9.13 2.36 25.58
C ASN A 296 -8.95 1.63 24.22
N THR A 297 -9.76 1.95 23.22
CA THR A 297 -9.62 1.47 21.84
C THR A 297 -8.98 2.53 20.97
N ILE A 298 -9.65 3.69 20.83
CA ILE A 298 -9.11 4.85 20.09
C ILE A 298 -9.23 6.10 20.96
N THR A 299 -8.18 6.91 20.97
CA THR A 299 -8.13 8.21 21.66
C THR A 299 -7.59 9.27 20.71
N THR A 300 -8.13 10.48 20.76
CA THR A 300 -7.52 11.64 20.09
C THR A 300 -6.45 12.25 20.98
N VAL A 301 -5.22 12.32 20.47
CA VAL A 301 -4.09 12.99 21.12
C VAL A 301 -3.84 14.32 20.44
N LEU A 302 -3.67 15.39 21.23
CA LEU A 302 -3.35 16.71 20.71
C LEU A 302 -1.83 16.91 20.73
N ARG A 303 -1.22 17.16 19.57
CA ARG A 303 0.15 17.64 19.46
C ARG A 303 0.12 19.16 19.52
N GLU A 304 0.48 19.74 20.67
CA GLU A 304 0.42 21.19 20.92
C GLU A 304 1.47 22.00 20.12
N ASP A 305 2.57 21.34 19.75
CA ASP A 305 3.76 21.94 19.14
C ASP A 305 3.97 21.50 17.67
N TRP A 306 2.91 21.17 16.93
CA TRP A 306 3.02 20.66 15.55
C TRP A 306 3.63 21.70 14.62
N TRP A 307 4.84 21.43 14.12
CA TRP A 307 5.58 22.40 13.31
C TRP A 307 5.02 22.51 11.89
N THR A 308 4.95 23.74 11.39
CA THR A 308 4.65 24.07 9.99
C THR A 308 5.61 25.17 9.51
N GLY A 309 5.68 25.39 8.21
CA GLY A 309 6.45 26.48 7.60
C GLY A 309 6.02 27.88 8.05
N ASP A 310 4.81 28.02 8.61
CA ASP A 310 4.25 29.28 9.12
C ASP A 310 4.31 29.40 10.66
N GLY A 311 4.87 28.39 11.35
CA GLY A 311 4.92 28.32 12.81
C GLY A 311 4.22 27.08 13.38
N LYS A 312 4.20 26.97 14.71
CA LYS A 312 3.59 25.82 15.39
C LYS A 312 2.08 25.97 15.52
N VAL A 313 1.37 24.85 15.37
CA VAL A 313 -0.10 24.75 15.50
C VAL A 313 -0.48 23.58 16.39
N VAL A 314 -1.72 23.56 16.89
CA VAL A 314 -2.28 22.38 17.56
C VAL A 314 -2.80 21.43 16.49
N HIS A 315 -2.36 20.17 16.52
CA HIS A 315 -2.76 19.14 15.56
C HIS A 315 -3.38 17.92 16.27
N PRO A 316 -4.65 17.58 15.99
CA PRO A 316 -5.30 16.41 16.56
C PRO A 316 -4.95 15.13 15.78
N ILE A 317 -4.52 14.09 16.50
CA ILE A 317 -4.17 12.78 15.93
C ILE A 317 -5.09 11.71 16.52
N HIS A 318 -5.72 10.90 15.67
CA HIS A 318 -6.51 9.76 16.13
C HIS A 318 -5.62 8.53 16.31
N MET A 319 -5.51 8.05 17.54
CA MET A 319 -4.60 6.97 17.90
C MET A 319 -5.39 5.71 18.24
N MET A 320 -5.08 4.59 17.60
CA MET A 320 -5.43 3.27 18.12
C MET A 320 -4.48 2.90 19.26
N VAL A 321 -5.00 2.88 20.48
CA VAL A 321 -4.21 2.74 21.73
C VAL A 321 -4.31 1.34 22.34
N THR A 322 -4.77 0.37 21.56
CA THR A 322 -4.88 -1.02 22.03
C THR A 322 -3.48 -1.60 22.32
N PRO A 323 -3.36 -2.54 23.29
CA PRO A 323 -2.07 -2.94 23.85
C PRO A 323 -1.06 -3.46 22.83
N LYS A 324 -1.46 -4.38 21.94
CA LYS A 324 -0.56 -5.01 20.97
C LYS A 324 -0.24 -4.08 19.80
N VAL A 325 -1.22 -3.30 19.33
CA VAL A 325 -0.99 -2.24 18.33
C VAL A 325 0.04 -1.24 18.83
N ARG A 326 -0.11 -0.76 20.08
CA ARG A 326 0.86 0.14 20.71
C ARG A 326 2.24 -0.52 20.84
N GLU A 327 2.31 -1.78 21.24
CA GLU A 327 3.58 -2.52 21.35
C GLU A 327 4.30 -2.59 20.01
N GLU A 328 3.62 -3.03 18.95
CA GLU A 328 4.22 -3.15 17.62
C GLU A 328 4.54 -1.79 16.99
N ALA A 329 3.74 -0.75 17.21
CA ALA A 329 4.05 0.61 16.77
C ALA A 329 5.33 1.15 17.44
N ARG A 330 5.46 0.98 18.77
CA ARG A 330 6.68 1.35 19.51
C ARG A 330 7.90 0.59 19.01
N ARG A 331 7.75 -0.72 18.81
CA ARG A 331 8.82 -1.60 18.29
C ARG A 331 9.25 -1.18 16.89
N HIS A 332 8.28 -0.86 16.02
CA HIS A 332 8.52 -0.45 14.64
C HIS A 332 9.34 0.83 14.57
N PHE A 333 8.87 1.90 15.20
CA PHE A 333 9.56 3.19 15.18
C PHE A 333 10.78 3.28 16.11
N GLY A 334 10.91 2.38 17.10
CA GLY A 334 11.90 2.52 18.16
C GLY A 334 11.58 3.67 19.12
N CYS A 335 10.29 3.90 19.42
CA CYS A 335 9.83 5.01 20.25
C CYS A 335 8.95 4.57 21.41
N ASP A 336 9.51 4.43 22.61
CA ASP A 336 8.77 3.96 23.80
C ASP A 336 7.67 4.91 24.30
N LYS A 337 7.72 6.18 23.89
CA LYS A 337 6.74 7.21 24.29
C LYS A 337 5.46 7.17 23.47
N LEU A 338 5.47 6.51 22.30
CA LEU A 338 4.36 6.51 21.36
C LEU A 338 3.10 5.89 22.00
N GLU A 339 1.96 6.54 21.87
CA GLU A 339 0.74 6.18 22.60
C GLU A 339 -0.03 5.02 21.95
N GLY A 340 0.24 4.72 20.69
CA GLY A 340 -0.53 3.81 19.85
C GLY A 340 -0.08 3.90 18.39
N ALA A 341 -0.97 3.55 17.46
CA ALA A 341 -0.77 3.74 16.03
C ALA A 341 -1.74 4.78 15.48
N GLU A 342 -1.25 5.64 14.59
CA GLU A 342 -2.04 6.70 13.98
C GLU A 342 -3.03 6.15 12.96
N LEU A 343 -4.28 6.63 13.04
CA LEU A 343 -5.36 6.35 12.09
C LEU A 343 -5.57 7.55 11.18
N GLU A 344 -5.88 7.25 9.92
CA GLU A 344 -6.11 8.21 8.85
C GLU A 344 -7.19 9.24 9.22
N ASN A 345 -6.89 10.51 8.95
CA ASN A 345 -7.74 11.66 9.27
C ASN A 345 -8.27 12.41 8.02
N GLN A 346 -7.89 12.00 6.81
CA GLN A 346 -8.32 12.57 5.52
C GLN A 346 -9.10 11.54 4.65
N GLY A 347 -9.36 11.86 3.38
CA GLY A 347 -9.99 10.98 2.38
C GLY A 347 -11.52 10.82 2.45
N GLY A 348 -12.17 11.32 3.52
CA GLY A 348 -13.64 11.28 3.69
C GLY A 348 -14.12 10.06 4.50
N GLU A 349 -15.42 9.79 4.52
CA GLU A 349 -16.03 8.78 5.42
C GLU A 349 -15.50 7.35 5.18
N GLY A 350 -15.06 7.04 3.97
CA GLY A 350 -14.51 5.74 3.61
C GLY A 350 -13.07 5.49 4.02
N THR A 351 -12.34 6.56 4.30
CA THR A 351 -10.90 6.53 4.57
C THR A 351 -10.63 6.89 6.02
N TYR A 352 -11.38 7.87 6.54
CA TYR A 352 -11.30 8.38 7.89
C TYR A 352 -11.51 7.28 8.94
N LEU A 353 -10.51 7.08 9.79
CA LEU A 353 -10.45 6.06 10.86
C LEU A 353 -10.52 4.61 10.41
N THR A 354 -10.61 4.30 9.12
CA THR A 354 -10.70 2.93 8.60
C THR A 354 -9.37 2.42 8.06
N HIS A 355 -8.34 3.25 8.11
CA HIS A 355 -7.00 3.00 7.59
C HIS A 355 -5.94 3.50 8.57
N TRP A 356 -4.72 3.01 8.43
CA TRP A 356 -3.55 3.61 9.05
C TRP A 356 -3.18 4.93 8.39
N GLU A 357 -2.63 5.84 9.18
CA GLU A 357 -2.13 7.14 8.71
C GLU A 357 -1.00 6.97 7.68
N LYS A 358 -1.23 7.43 6.45
CA LYS A 358 -0.27 7.19 5.36
C LYS A 358 1.03 7.97 5.55
N ARG A 359 1.01 9.13 6.20
CA ARG A 359 2.25 9.84 6.56
C ARG A 359 3.19 8.97 7.39
N ALA A 360 2.64 8.24 8.35
CA ALA A 360 3.39 7.47 9.33
C ALA A 360 3.77 6.06 8.83
N TYR A 361 2.96 5.47 7.94
CA TYR A 361 3.09 4.06 7.53
C TYR A 361 3.20 3.81 6.02
N GLU A 362 3.02 4.82 5.19
CA GLU A 362 3.20 4.84 3.72
C GLU A 362 2.72 3.59 2.96
N ASN A 363 3.58 2.60 2.70
CA ASN A 363 3.26 1.38 1.97
C ASN A 363 2.74 0.23 2.85
N GLU A 364 2.36 0.50 4.10
CA GLU A 364 1.55 -0.46 4.85
C GLU A 364 0.22 -0.69 4.13
N ALA A 365 -0.12 -1.97 3.95
CA ALA A 365 -1.22 -2.40 3.09
C ALA A 365 -2.59 -1.85 3.50
N MET A 366 -2.78 -1.41 4.75
CA MET A 366 -4.01 -0.82 5.27
C MET A 366 -3.97 0.72 5.33
N THR A 367 -3.14 1.38 4.53
CA THR A 367 -3.25 2.83 4.27
C THR A 367 -4.34 3.13 3.22
N GLY A 368 -4.88 4.35 3.22
CA GLY A 368 -6.05 4.72 2.41
C GLY A 368 -5.83 4.88 0.90
N THR A 369 -4.60 4.73 0.40
CA THR A 369 -4.28 4.81 -1.04
C THR A 369 -3.16 3.85 -1.41
N HIS A 370 -3.21 3.34 -2.65
CA HIS A 370 -2.35 2.26 -3.08
C HIS A 370 -1.00 2.87 -3.37
N THR A 371 0.02 2.31 -2.74
CA THR A 371 1.41 2.54 -3.13
C THR A 371 2.04 1.21 -3.52
N GLN A 372 3.10 1.30 -4.31
CA GLN A 372 3.83 0.14 -4.80
C GLN A 372 4.38 -0.67 -3.63
N ASN A 373 4.46 -2.00 -3.80
CA ASN A 373 4.96 -2.94 -2.80
C ASN A 373 4.21 -2.84 -1.45
N PRO A 374 2.88 -3.07 -1.43
CA PRO A 374 2.07 -3.00 -0.20
C PRO A 374 2.47 -4.09 0.81
N VAL A 375 2.68 -3.69 2.06
CA VAL A 375 3.23 -4.54 3.14
C VAL A 375 2.15 -4.86 4.17
N TYR A 376 1.83 -6.14 4.35
CA TYR A 376 1.00 -6.60 5.46
C TYR A 376 1.87 -6.80 6.70
N SER A 377 2.01 -5.74 7.47
CA SER A 377 2.99 -5.67 8.54
C SER A 377 2.53 -6.32 9.84
N ARG A 378 3.47 -6.46 10.78
CA ARG A 378 3.16 -6.85 12.17
C ARG A 378 2.17 -5.91 12.85
N LEU A 379 2.06 -4.66 12.42
CA LEU A 379 1.10 -3.69 12.95
C LEU A 379 -0.35 -4.11 12.65
N THR A 380 -0.63 -4.47 11.40
CA THR A 380 -1.96 -4.92 10.98
C THR A 380 -2.34 -6.25 11.60
N LEU A 381 -1.39 -7.17 11.79
CA LEU A 381 -1.65 -8.39 12.55
C LEU A 381 -1.94 -8.08 14.04
N ALA A 382 -1.21 -7.15 14.65
CA ALA A 382 -1.48 -6.72 16.03
C ALA A 382 -2.87 -6.09 16.20
N PHE A 383 -3.34 -5.34 15.20
CA PHE A 383 -4.72 -4.87 15.16
C PHE A 383 -5.71 -6.05 15.23
N LEU A 384 -5.50 -7.09 14.42
CA LEU A 384 -6.36 -8.28 14.39
C LEU A 384 -6.31 -9.06 15.71
N GLU A 385 -5.15 -9.12 16.38
CA GLU A 385 -5.04 -9.70 17.72
C GLU A 385 -5.84 -8.89 18.76
N ASP A 386 -5.71 -7.57 18.73
CA ASP A 386 -6.36 -6.67 19.70
C ASP A 386 -7.88 -6.53 19.51
N THR A 387 -8.44 -7.02 18.39
CA THR A 387 -9.89 -7.21 18.25
C THR A 387 -10.44 -8.21 19.28
N GLY A 388 -9.59 -9.14 19.74
CA GLY A 388 -9.96 -10.27 20.59
C GLY A 388 -10.63 -11.44 19.84
N TRP A 389 -10.71 -11.37 18.51
CA TRP A 389 -11.35 -12.36 17.65
C TRP A 389 -10.37 -13.37 17.04
N TYR A 390 -9.16 -12.92 16.76
CA TYR A 390 -8.15 -13.68 16.02
C TYR A 390 -6.89 -13.89 16.85
N GLN A 391 -6.20 -14.98 16.57
CA GLN A 391 -4.81 -15.20 16.97
C GLN A 391 -3.96 -15.20 15.68
N PRO A 392 -3.27 -14.09 15.37
CA PRO A 392 -2.46 -14.00 14.16
C PRO A 392 -1.21 -14.87 14.19
N ASN A 393 -0.80 -15.35 13.03
CA ASN A 393 0.52 -15.89 12.78
C ASN A 393 1.47 -14.74 12.38
N TYR A 394 2.32 -14.28 13.28
CA TYR A 394 3.26 -13.22 12.97
C TYR A 394 4.42 -13.64 12.06
N GLU A 395 4.59 -14.93 11.75
CA GLU A 395 5.62 -15.42 10.82
C GLU A 395 5.33 -15.02 9.37
N VAL A 396 4.06 -14.74 9.03
CA VAL A 396 3.67 -14.28 7.69
C VAL A 396 3.73 -12.75 7.56
N ALA A 397 4.13 -12.05 8.62
CA ALA A 397 4.21 -10.60 8.60
C ALA A 397 5.37 -10.14 7.73
N GLU A 398 5.10 -9.18 6.86
CA GLU A 398 6.10 -8.57 6.01
C GLU A 398 6.83 -7.44 6.77
N ASP A 399 8.09 -7.18 6.37
CA ASP A 399 8.92 -6.16 6.99
C ASP A 399 8.60 -4.78 6.42
N LEU A 400 7.84 -3.98 7.17
CA LEU A 400 7.63 -2.56 6.85
C LEU A 400 8.93 -1.81 7.14
N ASN A 401 9.53 -1.20 6.12
CA ASN A 401 10.77 -0.43 6.29
C ASN A 401 10.51 1.06 6.52
N TRP A 402 9.40 1.60 5.98
CA TRP A 402 9.03 2.98 6.17
C TRP A 402 8.92 3.34 7.66
N GLY A 403 9.71 4.32 8.11
CA GLY A 403 9.71 4.76 9.52
C GLY A 403 10.41 3.83 10.52
N LYS A 404 10.88 2.64 10.10
CA LYS A 404 11.47 1.64 10.99
C LYS A 404 12.70 2.22 11.71
N GLN A 405 12.68 2.19 13.04
CA GLN A 405 13.75 2.68 13.92
C GLN A 405 14.13 4.17 13.74
N LEU A 406 13.27 5.01 13.15
CA LEU A 406 13.54 6.45 13.00
C LEU A 406 13.28 7.28 14.26
N GLY A 407 12.79 6.66 15.33
CA GLY A 407 12.63 7.24 16.65
C GLY A 407 11.39 8.12 16.81
N CYS A 408 11.28 8.73 18.00
CA CYS A 408 10.10 9.52 18.35
C CYS A 408 9.96 10.81 17.55
N ASP A 409 11.06 11.42 17.09
CA ASP A 409 10.98 12.63 16.27
C ASP A 409 10.27 12.36 14.94
N PHE A 410 10.51 11.20 14.31
CA PHE A 410 9.77 10.80 13.12
C PHE A 410 8.31 10.47 13.43
N ALA A 411 8.09 9.68 14.47
CA ALA A 411 6.77 9.12 14.77
C ALA A 411 5.78 10.13 15.38
N MET A 412 6.25 11.19 16.05
CA MET A 412 5.38 12.07 16.85
C MET A 412 5.32 13.52 16.34
N LYS A 413 6.22 13.95 15.45
CA LYS A 413 6.27 15.31 14.89
C LYS A 413 5.82 15.33 13.43
N SER A 414 5.69 16.53 12.88
CA SER A 414 5.37 16.71 11.47
C SER A 414 6.54 16.32 10.56
N CYS A 415 6.22 15.84 9.35
CA CYS A 415 7.24 15.61 8.33
C CYS A 415 7.98 16.90 7.96
N GLY A 416 7.31 18.05 8.05
CA GLY A 416 7.94 19.36 7.87
C GLY A 416 9.06 19.61 8.88
N GLU A 417 8.84 19.28 10.16
CA GLU A 417 9.87 19.39 11.20
C GLU A 417 11.05 18.46 10.90
N TRP A 418 10.78 17.20 10.55
CA TRP A 418 11.80 16.23 10.17
C TRP A 418 12.67 16.75 9.01
N ILE A 419 12.03 17.19 7.91
CA ILE A 419 12.72 17.71 6.74
C ILE A 419 13.56 18.94 7.12
N HIS A 420 13.00 19.84 7.93
CA HIS A 420 13.66 21.07 8.36
C HIS A 420 14.92 20.78 9.21
N GLU A 421 14.79 19.95 10.25
CA GLU A 421 15.89 19.57 11.14
C GLU A 421 17.01 18.85 10.37
N LYS A 422 16.66 17.87 9.52
CA LYS A 422 17.65 17.13 8.71
C LYS A 422 18.41 18.05 7.76
N LYS A 423 17.72 18.98 7.10
CA LYS A 423 18.36 19.97 6.22
C LYS A 423 19.32 20.90 6.96
N ILE A 424 18.94 21.39 8.14
CA ILE A 424 19.84 22.24 8.95
C ILE A 424 21.12 21.48 9.33
N LEU A 425 21.01 20.18 9.61
CA LEU A 425 22.13 19.32 9.94
C LEU A 425 22.93 18.83 8.72
N GLY A 426 22.53 19.19 7.50
CA GLY A 426 23.14 18.67 6.26
C GLY A 426 22.99 17.16 6.10
N GLN A 427 21.97 16.57 6.73
CA GLN A 427 21.66 15.14 6.67
C GLN A 427 20.63 14.85 5.57
N ASP A 428 20.58 13.59 5.15
CA ASP A 428 19.52 13.08 4.31
C ASP A 428 18.15 13.24 5.00
N THR A 429 17.15 13.68 4.22
CA THR A 429 15.78 13.87 4.68
C THR A 429 14.95 12.58 4.60
N PHE A 430 15.53 11.49 4.11
CA PHE A 430 14.89 10.17 4.02
C PHE A 430 14.07 9.84 5.28
N PRO A 431 12.85 9.28 5.15
CA PRO A 431 12.18 8.87 3.90
C PRO A 431 11.48 10.00 3.13
N TYR A 432 11.41 11.19 3.72
CA TYR A 432 10.85 12.36 3.07
C TYR A 432 11.84 13.01 2.11
N CYS A 433 11.34 13.85 1.21
CA CYS A 433 12.15 14.50 0.19
C CYS A 433 11.78 15.98 0.03
N SER A 434 12.56 16.71 -0.77
CA SER A 434 12.27 18.13 -1.02
C SER A 434 12.66 18.61 -2.42
N ASP A 435 12.93 17.66 -3.31
CA ASP A 435 13.22 17.92 -4.70
C ASP A 435 11.90 18.18 -5.45
N ILE A 436 11.79 19.33 -6.12
CA ILE A 436 10.55 19.70 -6.81
C ILE A 436 10.39 18.84 -8.07
N LYS A 437 9.25 18.16 -8.20
CA LYS A 437 8.95 17.31 -9.36
C LYS A 437 8.73 18.11 -10.64
N HIS A 438 8.00 19.23 -10.55
CA HIS A 438 7.76 20.16 -11.65
C HIS A 438 7.32 21.53 -11.13
N ASP A 439 7.49 22.58 -11.95
CA ASP A 439 6.99 23.93 -11.64
C ASP A 439 5.56 24.20 -12.16
N GLY A 440 4.94 23.20 -12.78
CA GLY A 440 3.62 23.30 -13.43
C GLY A 440 3.69 23.51 -14.94
N THR A 441 4.89 23.79 -15.47
CA THR A 441 5.15 23.94 -16.91
C THR A 441 6.23 22.96 -17.40
N LYS A 442 7.25 22.68 -16.59
CA LYS A 442 8.40 21.85 -16.94
C LYS A 442 8.67 20.82 -15.85
N SER A 443 9.00 19.60 -16.27
CA SER A 443 9.52 18.56 -15.38
C SER A 443 10.88 18.96 -14.84
N MET A 444 11.03 18.85 -13.52
CA MET A 444 12.27 19.01 -12.76
C MET A 444 12.64 17.73 -12.00
N ALA A 445 11.86 16.66 -12.23
CA ALA A 445 12.03 15.39 -11.57
C ALA A 445 13.43 14.82 -11.82
N ILE A 446 14.02 14.29 -10.76
CA ILE A 446 15.32 13.63 -10.77
C ILE A 446 15.19 12.29 -10.06
N THR A 447 15.85 11.27 -10.59
CA THR A 447 15.85 9.93 -9.98
C THR A 447 16.65 9.90 -8.68
N ARG A 448 16.14 9.15 -7.72
CA ARG A 448 16.76 8.81 -6.44
C ARG A 448 16.60 7.32 -6.21
N CYS A 449 17.29 6.78 -5.21
CA CYS A 449 17.04 5.42 -4.77
C CYS A 449 16.00 5.38 -3.65
N THR A 450 15.19 4.32 -3.64
CA THR A 450 14.44 3.92 -2.43
C THR A 450 15.42 3.62 -1.29
N ALA A 451 14.94 3.57 -0.04
CA ALA A 451 15.80 3.20 1.09
C ALA A 451 16.42 1.83 0.93
N GLN A 452 15.65 0.90 0.38
CA GLN A 452 16.05 -0.48 0.15
C GLN A 452 17.05 -0.61 -0.99
N ARG A 453 17.20 0.46 -1.80
CA ARG A 453 18.04 0.50 -3.00
C ARG A 453 17.61 -0.53 -4.05
N ASP A 454 16.39 -1.05 -3.96
CA ASP A 454 15.82 -2.01 -4.92
C ASP A 454 15.19 -1.30 -6.12
N SER A 455 14.81 -0.03 -5.99
CA SER A 455 14.09 0.70 -7.03
C SER A 455 14.57 2.14 -7.19
N LEU A 456 14.32 2.68 -8.39
CA LEU A 456 14.35 4.12 -8.62
C LEU A 456 13.07 4.77 -8.08
N ALA A 457 13.19 5.99 -7.58
CA ALA A 457 12.09 6.77 -7.06
C ALA A 457 12.20 8.24 -7.46
N LEU A 458 11.07 8.95 -7.41
CA LEU A 458 10.96 10.38 -7.64
C LEU A 458 10.32 11.04 -6.43
N CYS A 459 10.81 12.21 -6.06
CA CYS A 459 10.13 13.02 -5.05
C CYS A 459 8.76 13.46 -5.58
N ASN A 460 7.70 13.19 -4.84
CA ASN A 460 6.32 13.52 -5.23
C ASN A 460 5.90 14.96 -4.85
N LEU A 461 6.85 15.87 -4.65
CA LEU A 461 6.63 17.27 -4.31
C LEU A 461 6.15 18.07 -5.54
N VAL A 462 4.94 18.63 -5.46
CA VAL A 462 4.28 19.34 -6.56
C VAL A 462 3.67 20.68 -6.11
N PRO A 463 3.49 21.64 -7.03
CA PRO A 463 2.73 22.85 -6.79
C PRO A 463 1.21 22.63 -6.90
N PHE A 464 0.46 23.24 -5.98
CA PHE A 464 -1.00 23.28 -5.94
C PHE A 464 -1.53 24.64 -6.40
N LYS A 465 -2.74 24.64 -6.98
CA LYS A 465 -3.41 25.89 -7.41
C LYS A 465 -3.94 26.72 -6.24
N LYS A 466 -4.24 26.07 -5.12
CA LYS A 466 -4.73 26.69 -3.88
C LYS A 466 -3.67 26.53 -2.80
N GLU A 467 -3.67 27.45 -1.84
CA GLU A 467 -2.82 27.30 -0.67
C GLU A 467 -3.18 26.02 0.07
N LEU A 468 -2.16 25.31 0.55
CA LEU A 468 -2.38 24.17 1.42
C LEU A 468 -2.94 24.64 2.79
N PRO A 469 -3.74 23.82 3.47
CA PRO A 469 -4.14 24.07 4.85
C PRO A 469 -2.91 24.29 5.74
N GLN A 470 -3.01 25.18 6.73
CA GLN A 470 -1.85 25.61 7.52
C GLN A 470 -1.09 24.44 8.16
N GLN A 471 -1.81 23.45 8.70
CA GLN A 471 -1.23 22.28 9.35
C GLN A 471 -0.40 21.36 8.43
N TYR A 472 -0.52 21.53 7.10
CA TYR A 472 0.15 20.71 6.08
C TYR A 472 1.18 21.51 5.26
N ARG A 473 1.52 22.72 5.70
CA ARG A 473 2.55 23.55 5.04
C ARG A 473 3.92 23.10 5.52
N ASN A 474 4.54 22.18 4.79
CA ASN A 474 5.76 21.48 5.23
C ASN A 474 7.07 22.25 5.01
N PHE A 475 7.04 23.47 4.45
CA PHE A 475 8.24 24.20 4.06
C PHE A 475 8.19 25.70 4.41
N ILE A 476 9.26 26.22 5.03
CA ILE A 476 9.51 27.66 5.15
C ILE A 476 9.94 28.24 3.79
N SER A 477 10.81 27.53 3.09
CA SER A 477 11.35 27.95 1.79
C SER A 477 11.77 26.73 0.97
N LEU A 478 11.67 26.84 -0.36
CA LEU A 478 12.13 25.83 -1.31
C LEU A 478 13.10 26.45 -2.32
N PRO A 479 14.20 25.75 -2.70
CA PRO A 479 15.10 26.23 -3.74
C PRO A 479 14.35 26.50 -5.06
N GLY A 480 14.60 27.66 -5.67
CA GLY A 480 13.94 28.05 -6.92
C GLY A 480 12.50 28.52 -6.78
N VAL A 481 11.94 28.56 -5.56
CA VAL A 481 10.58 29.05 -5.28
C VAL A 481 10.67 30.33 -4.46
N ASN A 482 9.85 31.33 -4.79
CA ASN A 482 9.72 32.54 -3.99
C ASN A 482 9.30 32.18 -2.55
N PRO A 483 9.85 32.79 -1.48
CA PRO A 483 9.46 32.50 -0.10
C PRO A 483 7.94 32.48 0.16
N VAL A 484 7.19 33.41 -0.45
CA VAL A 484 5.72 33.46 -0.31
C VAL A 484 5.02 32.30 -1.04
N GLY A 485 5.71 31.67 -1.98
CA GLY A 485 5.21 30.56 -2.80
C GLY A 485 5.26 29.19 -2.11
N ALA A 486 6.05 29.02 -1.05
CA ALA A 486 6.23 27.71 -0.40
C ALA A 486 4.92 27.10 0.11
N LYS A 487 3.95 27.93 0.53
CA LYS A 487 2.60 27.52 0.98
C LYS A 487 1.73 26.83 -0.08
N TYR A 488 2.16 26.82 -1.34
CA TYR A 488 1.50 26.11 -2.44
C TYR A 488 2.18 24.79 -2.79
N TYR A 489 3.24 24.38 -2.09
CA TYR A 489 3.98 23.16 -2.40
C TYR A 489 3.79 22.11 -1.30
N GLY A 490 3.53 20.88 -1.73
CA GLY A 490 3.42 19.71 -0.86
C GLY A 490 3.53 18.41 -1.66
N GLY A 491 3.57 17.28 -0.97
CA GLY A 491 3.45 15.96 -1.58
C GLY A 491 2.13 15.82 -2.32
N SER A 492 2.12 15.10 -3.44
CA SER A 492 0.92 14.92 -4.27
C SER A 492 -0.15 14.01 -3.65
N VAL A 493 0.20 13.27 -2.59
CA VAL A 493 -0.70 12.35 -1.90
C VAL A 493 -1.32 13.06 -0.70
N GLU A 494 -2.62 13.34 -0.79
CA GLU A 494 -3.35 14.04 0.27
C GLU A 494 -3.29 13.30 1.61
N MET A 495 -3.55 12.00 1.62
CA MET A 495 -3.54 11.10 2.80
C MET A 495 -2.21 11.04 3.54
N ALA A 496 -1.12 11.49 2.91
CA ALA A 496 0.17 11.54 3.55
C ALA A 496 0.41 12.92 4.22
N ASP A 497 -0.65 13.63 4.65
CA ASP A 497 -0.58 15.00 5.19
C ASP A 497 0.16 16.00 4.25
N TYR A 498 0.08 15.78 2.94
CA TYR A 498 0.89 16.47 1.93
C TYR A 498 2.41 16.43 2.21
N CYS A 499 2.89 15.43 2.94
CA CYS A 499 4.30 15.16 3.15
C CYS A 499 4.91 14.61 1.86
N PRO A 500 5.96 15.27 1.32
CA PRO A 500 6.62 14.76 0.13
C PRO A 500 7.59 13.63 0.48
N PHE A 501 7.53 12.54 -0.29
CA PHE A 501 8.38 11.37 -0.14
C PHE A 501 8.83 10.82 -1.48
N LEU A 502 9.85 9.96 -1.44
CA LEU A 502 10.36 9.27 -2.61
C LEU A 502 9.37 8.17 -2.98
N GLN A 503 8.78 8.29 -4.17
CA GLN A 503 7.77 7.36 -4.67
C GLN A 503 8.29 6.65 -5.92
N GLU A 504 8.11 5.33 -5.96
CA GLU A 504 8.33 4.51 -7.14
C GLU A 504 7.39 4.93 -8.28
N PHE A 505 7.80 4.63 -9.51
CA PHE A 505 7.08 5.12 -10.69
C PHE A 505 7.13 4.13 -11.84
N GLU A 506 6.24 4.36 -12.80
CA GLU A 506 6.13 3.54 -13.99
C GLU A 506 6.44 4.35 -15.25
N TRP A 507 7.15 3.71 -16.18
CA TRP A 507 7.47 4.30 -17.47
C TRP A 507 6.27 4.19 -18.41
N LYS A 508 5.69 5.33 -18.84
CA LYS A 508 4.67 5.30 -19.90
C LYS A 508 5.29 4.88 -21.23
N LEU A 509 5.05 3.63 -21.62
CA LEU A 509 5.38 3.13 -22.94
C LEU A 509 4.29 3.49 -23.96
N ILE A 510 4.68 3.67 -25.22
CA ILE A 510 3.78 4.01 -26.34
C ILE A 510 2.81 2.84 -26.60
N ASP A 511 3.27 1.61 -26.36
CA ASP A 511 2.44 0.41 -26.35
C ASP A 511 1.95 0.14 -24.92
N ARG A 512 0.62 0.23 -24.71
CA ARG A 512 -0.05 -0.01 -23.43
C ARG A 512 0.05 -1.48 -22.95
N LYS A 513 0.56 -2.40 -23.78
CA LYS A 513 0.73 -3.81 -23.44
C LYS A 513 2.03 -4.12 -22.71
N THR A 514 3.01 -3.23 -22.77
CA THR A 514 4.30 -3.40 -22.07
C THR A 514 4.35 -2.41 -20.94
N HIS A 515 4.57 -2.92 -19.74
CA HIS A 515 4.57 -2.16 -18.51
C HIS A 515 5.94 -2.32 -17.83
N LYS A 516 6.60 -1.20 -17.52
CA LYS A 516 7.92 -1.17 -16.88
C LYS A 516 7.81 -0.30 -15.64
N ASP A 517 8.07 -0.89 -14.48
CA ASP A 517 8.16 -0.14 -13.23
C ASP A 517 9.62 0.31 -12.99
N SER A 518 9.90 0.81 -11.80
CA SER A 518 11.20 1.35 -11.42
C SER A 518 12.10 0.36 -10.66
N ARG A 519 11.69 -0.91 -10.51
CA ARG A 519 12.44 -1.96 -9.80
C ARG A 519 13.68 -2.38 -10.58
N CYS A 520 14.81 -2.50 -9.90
CA CYS A 520 16.09 -2.83 -10.51
C CYS A 520 16.23 -4.34 -10.78
N GLU A 521 15.56 -5.19 -10.01
CA GLU A 521 15.67 -6.64 -10.11
C GLU A 521 14.95 -7.25 -11.32
N LEU A 522 14.10 -6.46 -11.99
CA LEU A 522 13.31 -6.90 -13.14
C LEU A 522 14.04 -6.58 -14.45
N GLU A 523 14.58 -7.61 -15.09
CA GLU A 523 15.30 -7.51 -16.38
C GLU A 523 14.49 -6.75 -17.46
N GLY A 524 13.16 -6.91 -17.44
CA GLY A 524 12.24 -6.26 -18.38
C GLY A 524 12.19 -4.72 -18.28
N ASN A 525 12.65 -4.13 -17.17
CA ASN A 525 12.66 -2.68 -16.98
C ASN A 525 13.82 -2.00 -17.71
N GLY A 526 14.95 -2.69 -17.88
CA GLY A 526 16.11 -2.18 -18.60
C GLY A 526 15.85 -1.94 -20.10
N LYS A 527 16.59 -0.99 -20.69
CA LYS A 527 16.68 -0.77 -22.14
C LYS A 527 18.11 -1.04 -22.62
N GLU A 528 18.60 -2.27 -22.45
CA GLU A 528 19.94 -2.71 -22.90
C GLU A 528 21.05 -1.64 -22.73
N GLY A 529 21.12 -0.98 -21.57
CA GLY A 529 22.17 0.01 -21.26
C GLY A 529 22.07 1.37 -21.98
N GLU A 530 20.96 1.73 -22.61
CA GLU A 530 20.78 3.04 -23.26
C GLU A 530 20.76 4.19 -22.22
N ASP A 531 21.40 5.31 -22.57
CA ASP A 531 21.63 6.55 -21.80
C ASP A 531 22.70 6.51 -20.67
N ILE A 532 22.54 5.74 -19.58
CA ILE A 532 23.45 5.83 -18.39
C ILE A 532 24.11 4.49 -17.97
N LEU A 533 24.17 3.52 -18.89
CA LEU A 533 24.83 2.22 -18.67
C LEU A 533 24.20 1.37 -17.55
N GLU A 534 22.88 1.47 -17.37
CA GLU A 534 22.16 0.69 -16.36
C GLU A 534 22.16 -0.80 -16.67
N VAL A 535 22.07 -1.59 -15.60
CA VAL A 535 21.85 -3.04 -15.62
C VAL A 535 20.66 -3.35 -14.74
N TYR A 536 19.75 -4.18 -15.24
CA TYR A 536 18.57 -4.65 -14.53
C TYR A 536 18.61 -6.19 -14.49
N GLY A 537 18.15 -6.77 -13.40
CA GLY A 537 18.15 -8.21 -13.16
C GLY A 537 18.37 -8.53 -11.68
N GLN A 538 18.23 -9.81 -11.29
CA GLN A 538 18.16 -10.22 -9.88
C GLN A 538 19.30 -9.71 -8.98
N ASN A 539 20.48 -9.45 -9.55
CA ASN A 539 21.64 -8.88 -8.85
C ASN A 539 21.86 -7.39 -9.13
N SER A 540 20.79 -6.64 -9.41
CA SER A 540 20.86 -5.20 -9.68
C SER A 540 20.17 -4.40 -8.58
N ARG A 541 20.77 -3.27 -8.22
CA ARG A 541 20.24 -2.33 -7.23
C ARG A 541 20.48 -0.90 -7.69
N CYS A 542 19.74 0.03 -7.13
CA CYS A 542 19.82 1.45 -7.42
C CYS A 542 21.07 2.06 -6.78
N PHE A 543 21.85 2.84 -7.52
CA PHE A 543 22.97 3.64 -7.03
C PHE A 543 22.79 5.11 -7.38
N GLU A 544 23.27 6.01 -6.51
CA GLU A 544 23.17 7.45 -6.71
C GLU A 544 24.42 8.04 -7.38
N PHE A 545 24.24 9.22 -7.99
CA PHE A 545 25.29 9.95 -8.70
C PHE A 545 25.56 11.30 -8.05
N PRO A 546 26.82 11.77 -8.04
CA PRO A 546 27.14 13.09 -7.50
C PRO A 546 26.77 14.22 -8.48
N LYS A 547 26.63 13.89 -9.76
CA LYS A 547 26.29 14.80 -10.85
C LYS A 547 25.59 14.02 -11.97
N PRO A 548 24.81 14.70 -12.83
CA PRO A 548 24.22 14.07 -14.00
C PRO A 548 25.26 13.46 -14.93
N TRP A 549 24.89 12.36 -15.58
CA TRP A 549 25.67 11.75 -16.65
C TRP A 549 25.77 12.67 -17.86
N THR A 550 26.82 12.50 -18.66
CA THR A 550 27.07 13.28 -19.86
C THR A 550 27.36 12.38 -21.06
N GLU A 551 26.90 12.80 -22.23
CA GLU A 551 27.27 12.19 -23.51
C GLU A 551 27.99 13.19 -24.39
N ARG A 552 29.08 12.75 -25.01
CA ARG A 552 29.98 13.59 -25.80
C ARG A 552 30.25 12.97 -27.18
N LYS A 553 30.15 13.79 -28.22
CA LYS A 553 30.52 13.43 -29.60
C LYS A 553 30.81 14.67 -30.44
N CYS A 554 32.02 14.77 -31.00
CA CYS A 554 32.45 15.89 -31.85
C CYS A 554 32.21 17.29 -31.23
N GLY A 555 32.50 17.49 -29.95
CA GLY A 555 32.28 18.73 -29.21
C GLY A 555 30.83 18.99 -28.81
N ARG A 556 29.89 18.10 -29.17
CA ARG A 556 28.50 18.15 -28.70
C ARG A 556 28.42 17.48 -27.33
N ILE A 557 27.83 18.18 -26.36
CA ILE A 557 27.64 17.67 -24.99
C ILE A 557 26.15 17.62 -24.70
N ARG A 558 25.65 16.45 -24.30
CA ARG A 558 24.30 16.24 -23.77
C ARG A 558 24.41 15.93 -22.28
N VAL A 559 23.77 16.73 -21.44
CA VAL A 559 23.70 16.49 -19.99
C VAL A 559 22.37 15.83 -19.66
N LEU A 560 22.42 14.67 -19.02
CA LEU A 560 21.26 13.85 -18.68
C LEU A 560 20.69 14.26 -17.31
N SER A 561 20.22 15.52 -17.19
CA SER A 561 19.92 16.19 -15.91
C SER A 561 18.88 15.51 -15.02
N HIS A 562 18.06 14.61 -15.57
CA HIS A 562 17.03 13.86 -14.82
C HIS A 562 17.58 12.62 -14.11
N TYR A 563 18.78 12.17 -14.48
CA TYR A 563 19.40 10.98 -13.91
C TYR A 563 20.36 11.38 -12.81
N MET A 564 19.93 11.17 -11.57
CA MET A 564 20.75 11.31 -10.37
C MET A 564 20.86 9.99 -9.59
N ALA A 565 20.19 8.95 -10.07
CA ALA A 565 20.35 7.56 -9.69
C ALA A 565 20.03 6.64 -10.88
N GLY A 566 20.53 5.40 -10.84
CA GLY A 566 20.28 4.36 -11.84
C GLY A 566 20.52 2.95 -11.28
N CYS A 567 20.02 1.93 -11.97
CA CYS A 567 20.20 0.53 -11.59
C CYS A 567 21.52 -0.05 -12.12
N TYR A 568 22.31 -0.70 -11.26
CA TYR A 568 23.57 -1.34 -11.61
C TYR A 568 23.70 -2.70 -10.95
N GLU A 569 24.46 -3.58 -11.57
CA GLU A 569 24.77 -4.89 -11.01
C GLU A 569 25.63 -4.72 -9.76
N TYR A 570 25.41 -5.55 -8.75
CA TYR A 570 26.22 -5.57 -7.54
C TYR A 570 26.64 -6.99 -7.16
N GLN A 571 27.82 -7.11 -6.54
CA GLN A 571 28.32 -8.36 -6.01
C GLN A 571 29.06 -8.12 -4.69
N CYS A 572 28.84 -9.00 -3.71
CA CYS A 572 29.49 -8.92 -2.41
C CYS A 572 30.51 -10.05 -2.28
N THR A 573 31.80 -9.73 -2.30
CA THR A 573 32.89 -10.72 -2.27
C THR A 573 33.94 -10.31 -1.25
N ASN A 574 34.33 -11.23 -0.36
CA ASN A 574 35.37 -11.01 0.66
C ASN A 574 35.17 -9.73 1.49
N GLY A 575 33.91 -9.39 1.83
CA GLY A 575 33.60 -8.20 2.61
C GLY A 575 33.62 -6.88 1.82
N THR A 576 33.78 -6.93 0.50
CA THR A 576 33.78 -5.74 -0.37
C THR A 576 32.59 -5.79 -1.33
N LEU A 577 31.90 -4.66 -1.47
CA LEU A 577 30.85 -4.44 -2.47
C LEU A 577 31.50 -4.10 -3.82
N TYR A 578 31.06 -4.74 -4.88
CA TYR A 578 31.47 -4.49 -6.26
C TYR A 578 30.28 -4.02 -7.09
N VAL A 579 30.50 -3.10 -8.02
CA VAL A 579 29.47 -2.51 -8.88
C VAL A 579 29.82 -2.74 -10.35
N GLY A 580 28.87 -3.29 -11.12
CA GLY A 580 29.00 -3.59 -12.54
C GLY A 580 28.10 -2.69 -13.39
N SER A 581 28.67 -2.07 -14.42
CA SER A 581 27.91 -1.29 -15.41
C SER A 581 27.65 -2.11 -16.68
N TYR A 582 26.70 -1.67 -17.51
CA TYR A 582 26.39 -2.33 -18.77
C TYR A 582 27.62 -2.65 -19.62
N ASN A 583 27.70 -3.85 -20.18
CA ASN A 583 28.83 -4.39 -20.95
C ASN A 583 30.20 -4.24 -20.25
N ALA A 584 30.26 -4.37 -18.92
CA ALA A 584 31.52 -4.43 -18.19
C ALA A 584 31.96 -5.88 -18.02
N THR A 585 33.24 -6.18 -18.28
CA THR A 585 33.86 -7.46 -17.92
C THR A 585 34.35 -7.47 -16.47
N ASP A 586 34.70 -6.30 -15.95
CA ASP A 586 35.22 -6.10 -14.59
C ASP A 586 34.27 -5.22 -13.78
N MET A 587 34.15 -5.50 -12.48
CA MET A 587 33.35 -4.70 -11.55
C MET A 587 34.23 -3.77 -10.72
N TYR A 588 33.70 -2.59 -10.38
CA TYR A 588 34.41 -1.59 -9.60
C TYR A 588 34.23 -1.84 -8.09
N PRO A 589 35.31 -1.87 -7.29
CA PRO A 589 35.20 -2.07 -5.85
C PRO A 589 34.74 -0.80 -5.13
N CYS A 590 33.87 -0.96 -4.14
CA CYS A 590 33.48 0.05 -3.17
C CYS A 590 34.14 -0.23 -1.83
N TYR A 591 35.23 0.48 -1.54
CA TYR A 591 35.99 0.31 -0.30
C TYR A 591 35.42 1.09 0.88
N ALA A 592 34.68 2.17 0.60
CA ALA A 592 34.09 3.02 1.63
C ALA A 592 32.83 3.77 1.13
N PRO A 593 31.93 4.15 2.03
CA PRO A 593 30.81 5.03 1.70
C PRO A 593 31.29 6.36 1.13
N ASN A 594 30.55 6.92 0.16
CA ASN A 594 30.84 8.17 -0.55
C ASN A 594 32.06 8.14 -1.49
N GLN A 595 32.73 6.99 -1.64
CA GLN A 595 33.74 6.80 -2.69
C GLN A 595 33.09 7.00 -4.07
N LYS A 596 33.80 7.66 -5.00
CA LYS A 596 33.32 7.88 -6.37
C LYS A 596 33.97 6.88 -7.31
N ILE A 597 33.16 6.22 -8.12
CA ILE A 597 33.60 5.37 -9.24
C ILE A 597 33.35 6.16 -10.52
N HIS A 598 34.38 6.38 -11.33
CA HIS A 598 34.28 7.12 -12.58
C HIS A 598 34.09 6.16 -13.76
N VAL A 599 32.94 6.22 -14.44
CA VAL A 599 32.61 5.29 -15.53
C VAL A 599 32.63 6.04 -16.86
N LYS A 600 33.35 5.48 -17.84
CA LYS A 600 33.53 6.04 -19.19
C LYS A 600 33.45 4.92 -20.22
N LYS A 601 32.45 4.97 -21.11
CA LYS A 601 32.31 4.00 -22.21
C LYS A 601 31.87 4.65 -23.49
N ILE A 602 32.31 4.09 -24.62
CA ILE A 602 31.78 4.42 -25.93
C ILE A 602 30.61 3.48 -26.23
N VAL A 603 29.42 4.04 -26.40
CA VAL A 603 28.21 3.31 -26.81
C VAL A 603 27.60 4.04 -28.00
N ASP A 604 27.34 3.32 -29.09
CA ASP A 604 26.81 3.87 -30.35
C ASP A 604 27.59 5.10 -30.88
N GLY A 605 28.90 5.08 -30.66
CA GLY A 605 29.80 6.15 -31.06
C GLY A 605 29.61 7.46 -30.29
N TRP A 606 29.03 7.42 -29.09
CA TRP A 606 29.01 8.50 -28.11
C TRP A 606 29.84 8.11 -26.89
N LEU A 607 30.69 9.02 -26.41
CA LEU A 607 31.36 8.86 -25.13
C LEU A 607 30.37 9.18 -24.01
N ARG A 608 30.00 8.17 -23.23
CA ARG A 608 29.18 8.31 -22.02
C ARG A 608 30.10 8.38 -20.81
N GLU A 609 29.94 9.43 -20.01
CA GLU A 609 30.76 9.69 -18.82
C GLU A 609 29.85 10.00 -17.62
N GLY A 610 30.09 9.29 -16.53
CA GLY A 610 29.33 9.41 -15.29
C GLY A 610 30.17 9.10 -14.05
N SER A 611 29.57 9.24 -12.87
CA SER A 611 30.19 8.77 -11.63
C SER A 611 29.16 8.19 -10.70
N ILE A 612 29.49 7.05 -10.10
CA ILE A 612 28.64 6.31 -9.17
C ILE A 612 29.15 6.54 -7.74
N ILE A 613 28.26 6.83 -6.80
CA ILE A 613 28.58 6.96 -5.37
C ILE A 613 28.48 5.58 -4.72
N CYS A 614 29.56 5.12 -4.12
CA CYS A 614 29.57 3.91 -3.31
C CYS A 614 28.70 4.11 -2.06
N PRO A 615 27.72 3.22 -1.84
CA PRO A 615 26.85 3.25 -0.67
C PRO A 615 27.57 2.68 0.55
N LYS A 616 26.86 2.60 1.69
CA LYS A 616 27.30 1.74 2.78
C LYS A 616 27.21 0.29 2.32
N CYS A 617 28.19 -0.52 2.69
CA CYS A 617 28.24 -1.92 2.26
C CYS A 617 27.04 -2.70 2.81
N GLU A 618 26.64 -2.41 4.06
CA GLU A 618 25.57 -3.11 4.77
C GLU A 618 24.21 -2.94 4.08
N ASP A 619 24.01 -1.82 3.36
CA ASP A 619 22.78 -1.55 2.61
C ASP A 619 22.57 -2.56 1.45
N TYR A 620 23.65 -3.21 0.98
CA TYR A 620 23.65 -4.14 -0.17
C TYR A 620 24.05 -5.56 0.22
N CYS A 621 25.01 -5.71 1.13
CA CYS A 621 25.63 -6.98 1.50
C CYS A 621 25.22 -7.50 2.89
N GLY A 622 24.41 -6.75 3.65
CA GLY A 622 24.02 -7.11 5.01
C GLY A 622 25.23 -7.21 5.93
N GLU A 623 25.34 -8.28 6.72
CA GLU A 623 26.44 -8.49 7.67
C GLU A 623 27.76 -8.89 6.99
N ASN A 624 27.76 -9.17 5.68
CA ASN A 624 28.94 -9.64 4.95
C ASN A 624 29.85 -8.49 4.49
N CYS A 625 30.17 -7.56 5.38
CA CYS A 625 30.99 -6.38 5.11
C CYS A 625 32.27 -6.36 5.94
N GLY A 626 33.39 -6.14 5.26
CA GLY A 626 34.71 -5.95 5.89
C GLY A 626 34.92 -4.50 6.31
N PRO A 627 35.96 -4.21 7.12
CA PRO A 627 36.29 -2.84 7.47
C PRO A 627 36.68 -2.03 6.22
N PRO A 628 36.45 -0.71 6.20
CA PRO A 628 36.85 0.14 5.10
C PRO A 628 38.36 0.01 4.81
N ILE A 629 38.69 -0.18 3.54
CA ILE A 629 40.08 -0.32 3.07
C ILE A 629 40.56 1.06 2.58
N THR A 630 41.88 1.30 2.59
CA THR A 630 42.50 2.51 2.05
C THR A 630 42.01 2.79 0.63
N ILE A 631 41.37 3.93 0.43
CA ILE A 631 40.79 4.34 -0.85
C ILE A 631 41.93 4.83 -1.77
N PRO A 632 42.11 4.25 -2.98
CA PRO A 632 42.98 4.81 -4.00
C PRO A 632 42.48 6.18 -4.46
N ASP A 633 43.38 7.05 -4.91
CA ASP A 633 43.04 8.42 -5.36
C ASP A 633 42.04 8.45 -6.53
N TYR A 634 42.00 7.39 -7.34
CA TYR A 634 41.09 7.25 -8.47
C TYR A 634 40.63 5.79 -8.64
N ILE A 635 39.31 5.61 -8.79
CA ILE A 635 38.70 4.33 -9.17
C ILE A 635 37.76 4.59 -10.34
N GLY A 636 37.96 3.84 -11.42
CA GLY A 636 37.14 4.00 -12.61
C GLY A 636 37.91 3.68 -13.88
N ASP A 637 37.25 3.95 -15.00
CA ASP A 637 37.80 3.77 -16.33
C ASP A 637 38.88 4.82 -16.63
N PRO A 638 39.89 4.49 -17.46
CA PRO A 638 40.86 5.47 -17.93
C PRO A 638 40.18 6.57 -18.76
N GLU A 639 40.91 7.66 -19.01
CA GLU A 639 40.46 8.69 -19.96
C GLU A 639 40.29 8.09 -21.37
N ILE A 640 39.20 8.45 -22.03
CA ILE A 640 38.87 8.00 -23.39
C ILE A 640 38.68 9.23 -24.28
N ASP A 641 39.33 9.21 -25.45
CA ASP A 641 39.18 10.28 -26.44
C ASP A 641 37.75 10.33 -27.02
N GLU A 642 37.27 11.54 -27.24
CA GLU A 642 35.93 11.76 -27.77
C GLU A 642 35.82 11.25 -29.21
N PRO A 643 34.86 10.35 -29.52
CA PRO A 643 34.73 9.78 -30.85
C PRO A 643 34.33 10.87 -31.84
N CYS A 644 35.27 11.24 -32.70
CA CYS A 644 35.06 12.17 -33.80
C CYS A 644 35.29 11.42 -35.10
N GLY A 645 34.24 11.26 -35.91
CA GLY A 645 34.37 10.63 -37.21
C GLY A 645 35.40 11.39 -38.04
N SER A 646 36.51 10.74 -38.40
CA SER A 646 37.47 11.29 -39.34
C SER A 646 36.73 11.57 -40.65
N PHE A 647 36.59 12.84 -41.02
CA PHE A 647 36.40 13.18 -42.43
C PHE A 647 37.58 12.55 -43.15
N VAL A 648 37.37 11.44 -43.87
CA VAL A 648 38.32 11.02 -44.88
C VAL A 648 38.37 12.20 -45.84
N PRO A 649 39.50 12.90 -45.99
CA PRO A 649 39.55 13.98 -46.95
C PRO A 649 39.28 13.35 -48.31
N PHE A 650 38.27 13.86 -49.01
CA PHE A 650 37.92 13.52 -50.40
C PHE A 650 39.14 13.54 -51.35
N SER A 651 40.29 14.04 -50.90
CA SER A 651 41.60 13.97 -51.53
C SER A 651 42.08 12.55 -51.84
N ILE A 652 41.77 11.50 -51.06
CA ILE A 652 42.25 10.13 -51.38
C ILE A 652 41.42 9.49 -52.51
N PHE A 653 40.11 9.78 -52.57
CA PHE A 653 39.26 9.28 -53.66
C PHE A 653 39.55 10.00 -54.99
N MET A 654 39.91 11.29 -54.95
CA MET A 654 40.36 12.03 -56.13
C MET A 654 41.73 11.59 -56.64
N ILE A 655 42.66 11.16 -55.77
CA ILE A 655 43.96 10.60 -56.21
C ILE A 655 43.77 9.23 -56.88
N PHE A 656 42.86 8.39 -56.38
CA PHE A 656 42.54 7.12 -57.04
C PHE A 656 41.79 7.30 -58.37
N LEU A 657 40.92 8.31 -58.51
CA LEU A 657 40.28 8.62 -59.79
C LEU A 657 41.26 9.22 -60.81
N TYR A 658 42.23 10.03 -60.38
CA TYR A 658 43.26 10.55 -61.29
C TYR A 658 44.21 9.45 -61.78
N PHE A 659 44.56 8.48 -60.93
CA PHE A 659 45.40 7.35 -61.33
C PHE A 659 44.70 6.37 -62.29
N THR A 660 43.39 6.13 -62.14
CA THR A 660 42.65 5.26 -63.05
C THR A 660 42.37 5.91 -64.41
N ILE A 661 42.20 7.24 -64.47
CA ILE A 661 42.07 7.96 -65.74
C ILE A 661 43.39 8.04 -66.50
N PHE A 662 44.54 8.20 -65.81
CA PHE A 662 45.86 8.22 -66.47
C PHE A 662 46.27 6.86 -67.06
N LEU A 663 45.86 5.75 -66.44
CA LEU A 663 46.14 4.40 -66.95
C LEU A 663 45.23 3.96 -68.11
N TYR A 664 44.14 4.68 -68.39
CA TYR A 664 43.25 4.40 -69.53
C TYR A 664 43.54 5.25 -70.79
N MET A 665 44.49 6.20 -70.71
CA MET A 665 44.89 7.06 -71.83
C MET A 665 46.36 6.90 -72.28
N SER A 666 46.99 5.76 -71.97
CA SER A 666 48.32 5.37 -72.52
C SER A 666 48.21 4.15 -73.41
#